data_AF-A0AA38ZT25-F1
#
_entry.id   AF-A0AA38ZT25-F1
#
_cell.length_a   1.000
_cell.length_b   1.000
_cell.length_c   1.000
_cell.angle_alpha   90.00
_cell.angle_beta   90.00
_cell.angle_gamma   90.00
#
_symmetry.space_group_name_H-M   'P 1'
#
loop_
_entity.id
_entity.type
_entity.pdbx_description
1 polymer ?
#
loop_
_entity_poly.entity_id
_entity_poly.type
_entity_poly.pdbx_seq_one_letter_code
_entity_poly.pdbx_strand_id
1 'polypeptide(L)'
;MVEENPRDVGHEMDGISVVYGDESLPHLYENTRISADQLPGQSGIVKRAVALGRYLQNPLAMVSTLCGPGREILSWKLCSLEDFITPDEKYGMIEQVMVDATNQVGLDINLAASHEWLFSPLQFISGLGPRKAASLQRSLVRAGTISTRRDFVVLHGLGKKVFLNAAGFLRVRRSGLAAASSQIIDLLDDTRIHPESYGLAQELAKDVYRADVEDDANDDDDDALEMAIEHVRDRPNRLKALDVDQYAKDKKLENKRETLYAIKMELIQGFQDWRRQYEEPTQDEEFYMVTGETEDTLAEGRIVQATVRKVQAQRAICMLESGLTGMLAKEDYSDDWRDISDLSDSMHEGDMLTCKIKTIQKNRFQVFLVCKESEMRSNRYQNAPNLDPYYREDRSSLQSEQEKARKEKELAKKHFKPRMIVHPRFQNITADEAMEFLSDKDPGESIIRPSSRGPSFLTLTLKVYDGVYAHKDIVEGGKEHKDITSLLRIGKTLKIGEDTFEDLDEVMDRYVDPLVTHLKAMLSYRKFRRGTKAEVDEQLRIEKSEYPMRIVYCFGISHEHPGTFILTYIRSSNPHHEYVGLYPKGFKFRKRMFEDIDRLVAYFQRHIDDPLHESAPSIRSVAAMVPMRSPATGGSSGASVGSGWGGSANSSEGGWRGQSSDRDRSSTPGSRTGRLSKTWMQLNFLLLQFR
;
A
#
# COMPACT_ATOMS: atom_id res chain seq x y z
N MET A 1 43.41 -5.86 14.88
CA MET A 1 43.03 -7.27 14.63
C MET A 1 41.58 -7.51 15.00
N VAL A 2 41.14 -7.26 16.23
CA VAL A 2 39.72 -7.44 16.63
C VAL A 2 38.74 -6.46 15.95
N GLU A 3 39.16 -5.22 15.65
CA GLU A 3 38.29 -4.23 14.97
C GLU A 3 38.00 -4.56 13.50
N GLU A 4 38.92 -5.23 12.80
CA GLU A 4 38.75 -5.61 11.38
C GLU A 4 38.15 -7.01 11.22
N ASN A 5 38.29 -7.85 12.24
CA ASN A 5 37.80 -9.23 12.23
C ASN A 5 37.47 -9.66 13.68
N PRO A 6 36.30 -9.29 14.23
CA PRO A 6 35.97 -9.47 15.65
C PRO A 6 35.85 -10.94 16.09
N ARG A 7 35.79 -11.88 15.14
CA ARG A 7 35.84 -13.33 15.38
C ARG A 7 37.25 -13.93 15.36
N ASP A 8 38.25 -13.17 14.94
CA ASP A 8 39.65 -13.60 14.88
C ASP A 8 40.33 -13.32 16.23
N VAL A 9 39.88 -14.08 17.24
CA VAL A 9 40.47 -14.11 18.58
C VAL A 9 41.55 -15.20 18.62
N GLY A 10 42.67 -14.91 19.29
CA GLY A 10 43.81 -15.83 19.34
C GLY A 10 43.48 -17.20 19.94
N HIS A 11 44.31 -18.21 19.65
CA HIS A 11 44.15 -19.62 20.03
C HIS A 11 43.82 -19.89 21.52
N GLU A 12 44.08 -18.94 22.42
CA GLU A 12 43.72 -19.05 23.84
C GLU A 12 42.20 -18.97 24.10
N MET A 13 41.41 -18.53 23.12
CA MET A 13 39.95 -18.39 23.18
C MET A 13 39.21 -19.53 22.45
N ASP A 14 39.92 -20.59 22.03
CA ASP A 14 39.35 -21.78 21.38
C ASP A 14 38.38 -22.48 22.35
N GLY A 15 37.08 -22.18 22.22
CA GLY A 15 36.02 -22.70 23.08
C GLY A 15 34.98 -21.66 23.53
N ILE A 16 35.21 -20.37 23.29
CA ILE A 16 34.25 -19.29 23.59
C ILE A 16 33.56 -18.86 22.29
N SER A 17 32.23 -19.01 22.22
CA SER A 17 31.45 -18.47 21.09
C SER A 17 31.31 -16.96 21.22
N VAL A 18 31.58 -16.25 20.11
CA VAL A 18 31.38 -14.80 19.98
C VAL A 18 30.18 -14.57 19.08
N VAL A 19 29.12 -14.00 19.67
CA VAL A 19 27.85 -13.77 18.98
C VAL A 19 27.48 -12.30 19.02
N TYR A 20 26.94 -11.79 17.91
CA TYR A 20 26.38 -10.46 17.84
C TYR A 20 25.03 -10.42 18.57
N GLY A 21 24.75 -9.32 19.26
CA GLY A 21 23.47 -9.10 19.91
C GLY A 21 22.86 -7.78 19.47
N ASP A 22 21.53 -7.76 19.41
CA ASP A 22 20.78 -6.55 19.10
C ASP A 22 20.92 -5.51 20.21
N GLU A 23 21.43 -4.33 19.85
CA GLU A 23 21.61 -3.20 20.78
C GLU A 23 20.35 -2.34 20.94
N SER A 24 19.30 -2.55 20.14
CA SER A 24 18.12 -1.69 20.12
C SER A 24 17.48 -1.55 21.50
N LEU A 25 17.36 -2.64 22.25
CA LEU A 25 16.83 -2.67 23.61
C LEU A 25 17.87 -2.23 24.66
N PRO A 26 19.11 -2.76 24.68
CA PRO A 26 20.18 -2.29 25.56
C PRO A 26 20.43 -0.77 25.50
N HIS A 27 20.28 -0.16 24.32
CA HIS A 27 20.40 1.27 24.12
C HIS A 27 19.32 2.06 24.86
N LEU A 28 18.09 1.54 24.92
CA LEU A 28 17.02 2.14 25.74
C LEU A 28 17.36 2.00 27.23
N TYR A 29 17.79 0.82 27.67
CA TYR A 29 18.16 0.56 29.07
C TYR A 29 19.22 1.53 29.59
N GLU A 30 20.24 1.84 28.78
CA GLU A 30 21.34 2.76 29.11
C GLU A 30 20.86 4.06 29.77
N ASN A 31 19.78 4.65 29.24
CA ASN A 31 19.27 5.96 29.64
C ASN A 31 18.12 5.90 30.67
N THR A 32 17.75 4.70 31.13
CA THR A 32 16.67 4.54 32.11
C THR A 32 17.10 4.89 33.54
N ARG A 33 16.11 5.23 34.38
CA ARG A 33 16.34 5.38 35.82
C ARG A 33 16.78 4.06 36.46
N ILE A 34 16.18 2.94 36.03
CA ILE A 34 16.47 1.62 36.61
C ILE A 34 17.92 1.17 36.34
N SER A 35 18.52 1.56 35.21
CA SER A 35 19.94 1.28 34.97
C SER A 35 20.85 2.11 35.87
N ALA A 36 20.48 3.35 36.19
CA ALA A 36 21.21 4.18 37.15
C ALA A 36 21.11 3.64 38.58
N ASP A 37 19.95 3.13 38.96
CA ASP A 37 19.72 2.53 40.28
C ASP A 37 20.46 1.19 40.43
N GLN A 38 20.46 0.33 39.40
CA GLN A 38 21.13 -0.98 39.41
C GLN A 38 22.65 -0.92 39.20
N LEU A 39 23.14 0.08 38.46
CA LEU A 39 24.56 0.24 38.10
C LEU A 39 25.02 1.66 38.43
N PRO A 40 25.06 2.04 39.72
CA PRO A 40 25.42 3.40 40.13
C PRO A 40 26.89 3.69 39.79
N GLY A 41 27.15 4.90 39.30
CA GLY A 41 28.50 5.37 38.95
C GLY A 41 29.10 4.77 37.68
N GLN A 42 28.39 3.92 36.96
CA GLN A 42 28.85 3.33 35.70
C GLN A 42 28.54 4.22 34.49
N SER A 43 29.41 4.16 33.47
CA SER A 43 29.22 4.87 32.20
C SER A 43 28.12 4.22 31.35
N GLY A 44 27.58 4.99 30.39
CA GLY A 44 26.49 4.53 29.52
C GLY A 44 26.85 3.26 28.74
N ILE A 45 28.05 3.20 28.16
CA ILE A 45 28.52 2.04 27.40
C ILE A 45 28.61 0.76 28.26
N VAL A 46 29.02 0.87 29.53
CA VAL A 46 29.07 -0.26 30.46
C VAL A 46 27.66 -0.75 30.77
N LYS A 47 26.71 0.16 31.00
CA LYS A 47 25.31 -0.20 31.23
C LYS A 47 24.70 -0.91 30.02
N ARG A 48 25.01 -0.43 28.81
CA ARG A 48 24.59 -1.08 27.56
C ARG A 48 25.16 -2.48 27.42
N ALA A 49 26.46 -2.67 27.66
CA ALA A 49 27.11 -3.97 27.59
C ALA A 49 26.50 -4.98 28.60
N VAL A 50 26.23 -4.53 29.84
CA VAL A 50 25.54 -5.37 30.84
C VAL A 50 24.13 -5.74 30.38
N ALA A 51 23.39 -4.79 29.81
CA ALA A 51 22.06 -5.04 29.28
C ALA A 51 22.07 -6.02 28.10
N LEU A 52 23.05 -5.93 27.21
CA LEU A 52 23.23 -6.86 26.09
C LEU A 52 23.44 -8.30 26.60
N GLY A 53 24.34 -8.49 27.57
CA GLY A 53 24.57 -9.80 28.19
C GLY A 53 23.34 -10.35 28.91
N ARG A 54 22.63 -9.50 29.67
CA ARG A 54 21.38 -9.90 30.34
C ARG A 54 20.26 -10.21 29.35
N TYR A 55 20.20 -9.51 28.23
CA TYR A 55 19.20 -9.74 27.19
C TYR A 55 19.40 -11.10 26.53
N LEU A 56 20.65 -11.47 26.24
CA LEU A 56 20.99 -12.80 25.75
C LEU A 56 20.63 -13.91 26.76
N GLN A 57 20.86 -13.66 28.06
CA GLN A 57 20.53 -14.63 29.12
C GLN A 57 19.02 -14.77 29.35
N ASN A 58 18.29 -13.66 29.39
CA ASN A 58 16.86 -13.65 29.66
C ASN A 58 16.18 -12.43 29.00
N PRO A 59 15.72 -12.59 27.74
CA PRO A 59 15.04 -11.53 27.01
C PRO A 59 13.79 -11.02 27.75
N LEU A 60 13.02 -11.93 28.37
CA LEU A 60 11.78 -11.62 29.05
C LEU A 60 11.99 -10.65 30.23
N ALA A 61 13.03 -10.90 31.04
CA ALA A 61 13.37 -10.04 32.18
C ALA A 61 13.81 -8.64 31.72
N MET A 62 14.60 -8.56 30.65
CA MET A 62 15.08 -7.28 30.12
C MET A 62 13.97 -6.46 29.46
N VAL A 63 13.11 -7.08 28.65
CA VAL A 63 11.92 -6.41 28.08
C VAL A 63 11.01 -5.92 29.22
N SER A 64 10.75 -6.76 30.22
CA SER A 64 9.93 -6.40 31.39
C SER A 64 10.49 -5.20 32.17
N THR A 65 11.81 -5.04 32.20
CA THR A 65 12.48 -3.96 32.90
C THR A 65 12.16 -2.60 32.28
N LEU A 66 11.98 -2.54 30.95
CA LEU A 66 11.60 -1.32 30.23
C LEU A 66 10.09 -1.02 30.30
N CYS A 67 9.28 -1.94 30.80
CA CYS A 67 7.86 -1.71 31.08
C CYS A 67 7.62 -1.07 32.45
N GLY A 68 8.66 -0.50 33.07
CA GLY A 68 8.56 0.17 34.35
C GLY A 68 7.71 1.45 34.32
N PRO A 69 7.75 2.27 35.38
CA PRO A 69 6.96 3.49 35.47
C PRO A 69 7.18 4.49 34.33
N GLY A 70 8.39 4.50 33.72
CA GLY A 70 8.73 5.35 32.59
C GLY A 70 8.22 4.85 31.24
N ARG A 71 7.75 3.59 31.15
CA ARG A 71 7.28 2.92 29.92
C ARG A 71 8.25 3.12 28.74
N GLU A 72 9.55 3.05 29.00
CA GLU A 72 10.61 3.24 28.01
C GLU A 72 10.51 2.25 26.84
N ILE A 73 9.86 1.11 27.06
CA ILE A 73 9.50 0.13 26.03
C ILE A 73 8.72 0.75 24.84
N LEU A 74 7.98 1.84 25.06
CA LEU A 74 7.23 2.50 23.99
C LEU A 74 8.12 3.15 22.93
N SER A 75 9.35 3.51 23.31
CA SER A 75 10.37 4.04 22.38
C SER A 75 11.08 2.94 21.58
N TRP A 76 10.83 1.67 21.90
CA TRP A 76 11.37 0.55 21.13
C TRP A 76 10.61 0.41 19.82
N LYS A 77 11.30 0.55 18.70
CA LYS A 77 10.72 0.43 17.36
C LYS A 77 10.52 -1.03 17.00
N LEU A 78 9.29 -1.51 17.08
CA LEU A 78 8.96 -2.91 16.84
C LEU A 78 8.61 -3.19 15.39
N CYS A 79 8.00 -2.22 14.70
CA CYS A 79 7.64 -2.34 13.29
C CYS A 79 7.54 -0.98 12.61
N SER A 80 7.68 -0.95 11.29
CA SER A 80 7.61 0.28 10.49
C SER A 80 6.23 0.95 10.46
N LEU A 81 5.19 0.27 10.96
CA LEU A 81 3.81 0.76 10.97
C LEU A 81 3.31 1.15 12.37
N GLU A 82 4.20 1.19 13.37
CA GLU A 82 3.79 1.51 14.75
C GLU A 82 3.33 2.96 14.91
N ASP A 83 3.67 3.85 13.99
CA ASP A 83 3.21 5.25 14.02
C ASP A 83 1.70 5.40 13.80
N PHE A 84 1.01 4.33 13.35
CA PHE A 84 -0.44 4.30 13.17
C PHE A 84 -1.23 3.95 14.43
N ILE A 85 -0.57 3.56 15.52
CA ILE A 85 -1.22 3.20 16.79
C ILE A 85 -0.90 4.23 17.88
N THR A 86 -1.84 4.42 18.79
CA THR A 86 -1.60 5.29 19.94
C THR A 86 -0.64 4.64 20.95
N PRO A 87 0.08 5.43 21.76
CA PRO A 87 0.97 4.88 22.80
C PRO A 87 0.26 3.97 23.80
N ASP A 88 -1.01 4.26 24.13
CA ASP A 88 -1.80 3.43 25.05
C ASP A 88 -2.22 2.10 24.41
N GLU A 89 -2.58 2.09 23.12
CA GLU A 89 -2.83 0.85 22.37
C GLU A 89 -1.56 0.00 22.28
N LYS A 90 -0.42 0.62 21.93
CA LYS A 90 0.89 -0.05 21.89
C LYS A 90 1.22 -0.67 23.25
N TYR A 91 1.05 0.09 24.33
CA TYR A 91 1.30 -0.43 25.68
C TYR A 91 0.36 -1.58 26.04
N GLY A 92 -0.95 -1.45 25.76
CA GLY A 92 -1.93 -2.51 26.04
C GLY A 92 -1.59 -3.82 25.33
N MET A 93 -1.12 -3.74 24.08
CA MET A 93 -0.65 -4.89 23.31
C MET A 93 0.61 -5.51 23.93
N ILE A 94 1.59 -4.69 24.31
CA ILE A 94 2.81 -5.15 24.99
C ILE A 94 2.43 -5.82 26.32
N GLU A 95 1.60 -5.20 27.14
CA GLU A 95 1.18 -5.74 28.44
C GLU A 95 0.50 -7.11 28.27
N GLN A 96 -0.39 -7.26 27.30
CA GLN A 96 -1.04 -8.53 27.01
C GLN A 96 -0.02 -9.63 26.65
N VAL A 97 0.92 -9.33 25.73
CA VAL A 97 1.97 -10.28 25.34
C VAL A 97 2.90 -10.63 26.50
N MET A 98 3.25 -9.63 27.33
CA MET A 98 4.11 -9.83 28.49
C MET A 98 3.42 -10.69 29.55
N VAL A 99 2.11 -10.53 29.77
CA VAL A 99 1.33 -11.43 30.62
C VAL A 99 1.37 -12.85 30.06
N ASP A 100 1.04 -13.05 28.79
CA ASP A 100 1.03 -14.38 28.19
C ASP A 100 2.41 -15.06 28.28
N ALA A 101 3.48 -14.36 27.88
CA ALA A 101 4.85 -14.89 27.91
C ALA A 101 5.33 -15.18 29.33
N THR A 102 5.07 -14.28 30.29
CA THR A 102 5.52 -14.45 31.67
C THR A 102 4.82 -15.61 32.36
N ASN A 103 3.52 -15.78 32.16
CA ASN A 103 2.78 -16.90 32.76
C ASN A 103 3.13 -18.23 32.10
N GLN A 104 3.47 -18.25 30.80
CA GLN A 104 3.98 -19.45 30.15
C GLN A 104 5.35 -19.88 30.68
N VAL A 105 6.31 -18.95 30.78
CA VAL A 105 7.67 -19.24 31.27
C VAL A 105 7.68 -19.54 32.77
N GLY A 106 6.90 -18.78 33.55
CA GLY A 106 6.95 -18.78 35.00
C GLY A 106 8.13 -17.98 35.54
N LEU A 107 8.11 -17.70 36.85
CA LEU A 107 9.16 -16.95 37.52
C LEU A 107 9.74 -17.73 38.69
N ASP A 108 11.05 -17.98 38.65
CA ASP A 108 11.80 -18.55 39.77
C ASP A 108 12.07 -17.48 40.83
N ILE A 109 11.41 -17.62 41.96
CA ILE A 109 11.40 -16.61 43.02
C ILE A 109 12.70 -16.58 43.82
N ASN A 110 13.32 -17.73 44.06
CA ASN A 110 14.57 -17.80 44.80
C ASN A 110 15.75 -17.29 43.95
N LEU A 111 15.71 -17.55 42.64
CA LEU A 111 16.66 -16.96 41.70
C LEU A 111 16.48 -15.45 41.59
N ALA A 112 15.23 -14.97 41.46
CA ALA A 112 14.94 -13.53 41.42
C ALA A 112 15.35 -12.81 42.71
N ALA A 113 15.13 -13.43 43.88
CA ALA A 113 15.58 -12.91 45.17
C ALA A 113 17.11 -12.71 45.24
N SER A 114 17.86 -13.50 44.49
CA SER A 114 19.33 -13.42 44.42
C SER A 114 19.83 -12.40 43.37
N HIS A 115 19.01 -12.09 42.37
CA HIS A 115 19.36 -11.18 41.28
C HIS A 115 18.20 -10.23 40.98
N GLU A 116 18.28 -9.00 41.48
CA GLU A 116 17.16 -8.04 41.46
C GLU A 116 16.56 -7.79 40.07
N TRP A 117 17.38 -7.78 39.01
CA TRP A 117 16.93 -7.55 37.63
C TRP A 117 16.01 -8.64 37.08
N LEU A 118 15.97 -9.82 37.71
CA LEU A 118 15.04 -10.89 37.35
C LEU A 118 13.64 -10.71 37.95
N PHE A 119 13.41 -9.74 38.84
CA PHE A 119 12.07 -9.47 39.37
C PHE A 119 11.16 -8.73 38.39
N SER A 120 11.69 -8.09 37.35
CA SER A 120 10.89 -7.26 36.45
C SER A 120 9.66 -7.97 35.84
N PRO A 121 9.71 -9.26 35.45
CA PRO A 121 8.52 -9.98 34.98
C PRO A 121 7.42 -10.18 36.03
N LEU A 122 7.71 -10.07 37.34
CA LEU A 122 6.75 -10.32 38.42
C LEU A 122 5.48 -9.47 38.27
N GLN A 123 5.57 -8.28 37.67
CA GLN A 123 4.42 -7.42 37.42
C GLN A 123 3.41 -7.98 36.42
N PHE A 124 3.81 -8.95 35.59
CA PHE A 124 3.00 -9.58 34.53
C PHE A 124 2.46 -10.96 34.92
N ILE A 125 2.77 -11.45 36.11
CA ILE A 125 2.17 -12.68 36.64
C ILE A 125 0.68 -12.45 36.90
N SER A 126 -0.14 -13.43 36.52
CA SER A 126 -1.59 -13.41 36.68
C SER A 126 -2.01 -13.05 38.11
N GLY A 127 -2.87 -12.04 38.24
CA GLY A 127 -3.35 -11.54 39.53
C GLY A 127 -2.42 -10.53 40.23
N LEU A 128 -1.17 -10.43 39.78
CA LEU A 128 -0.26 -9.33 40.11
C LEU A 128 -0.44 -8.16 39.14
N GLY A 129 0.30 -7.10 39.44
CA GLY A 129 0.37 -5.86 38.70
C GLY A 129 1.47 -5.02 39.35
N PRO A 130 1.88 -3.89 38.76
CA PRO A 130 3.10 -3.17 39.17
C PRO A 130 3.17 -2.88 40.67
N ARG A 131 2.04 -2.44 41.26
CA ARG A 131 1.95 -2.13 42.70
C ARG A 131 2.10 -3.37 43.60
N LYS A 132 1.43 -4.48 43.25
CA LYS A 132 1.47 -5.71 44.05
C LYS A 132 2.83 -6.40 43.90
N ALA A 133 3.38 -6.42 42.69
CA ALA A 133 4.70 -6.97 42.41
C ALA A 133 5.79 -6.22 43.18
N ALA A 134 5.79 -4.89 43.17
CA ALA A 134 6.76 -4.10 43.95
C ALA A 134 6.63 -4.31 45.48
N SER A 135 5.42 -4.56 45.98
CA SER A 135 5.22 -4.91 47.39
C SER A 135 5.75 -6.31 47.71
N LEU A 136 5.48 -7.28 46.84
CA LEU A 136 5.92 -8.66 46.99
C LEU A 136 7.44 -8.75 46.89
N GLN A 137 8.07 -8.14 45.87
CA GLN A 137 9.52 -8.07 45.70
C GLN A 137 10.22 -7.57 46.98
N ARG A 138 9.79 -6.44 47.55
CA ARG A 138 10.36 -5.93 48.82
C ARG A 138 10.19 -6.89 50.00
N SER A 139 9.14 -7.70 50.00
CA SER A 139 8.93 -8.74 51.01
C SER A 139 9.89 -9.92 50.80
N LEU A 140 10.06 -10.35 49.55
CA LEU A 140 10.92 -11.46 49.14
C LEU A 140 12.40 -11.16 49.35
N VAL A 141 12.87 -9.99 48.93
CA VAL A 141 14.26 -9.54 49.13
C VAL A 141 14.61 -9.50 50.62
N ARG A 142 13.66 -9.13 51.49
CA ARG A 142 13.88 -9.15 52.95
C ARG A 142 13.91 -10.54 53.56
N ALA A 143 13.15 -11.49 53.02
CA ALA A 143 13.12 -12.87 53.51
C ALA A 143 14.30 -13.71 53.00
N GLY A 144 14.82 -13.41 51.81
CA GLY A 144 15.99 -14.06 51.21
C GLY A 144 15.70 -15.40 50.53
N THR A 145 14.93 -16.29 51.17
CA THR A 145 14.58 -17.61 50.62
C THR A 145 13.13 -17.99 50.92
N ILE A 146 12.50 -18.69 49.96
CA ILE A 146 11.19 -19.32 50.12
C ILE A 146 11.33 -20.84 50.02
N SER A 147 10.66 -21.52 50.95
CA SER A 147 10.59 -22.99 51.01
C SER A 147 9.34 -23.55 50.33
N THR A 148 8.19 -22.88 50.43
CA THR A 148 6.94 -23.37 49.83
C THR A 148 6.07 -22.24 49.27
N ARG A 149 5.25 -22.53 48.25
CA ARG A 149 4.24 -21.58 47.75
C ARG A 149 3.26 -21.11 48.83
N ARG A 150 3.00 -21.88 49.88
CA ARG A 150 2.11 -21.45 50.99
C ARG A 150 2.66 -20.20 51.71
N ASP A 151 3.98 -20.00 51.69
CA ASP A 151 4.65 -18.86 52.31
C ASP A 151 4.22 -17.52 51.68
N PHE A 152 3.80 -17.52 50.40
CA PHE A 152 3.28 -16.30 49.75
C PHE A 152 2.06 -15.73 50.48
N VAL A 153 1.19 -16.60 51.00
CA VAL A 153 -0.01 -16.18 51.74
C VAL A 153 0.35 -15.88 53.20
N VAL A 154 1.09 -16.78 53.85
CA VAL A 154 1.33 -16.74 55.31
C VAL A 154 2.35 -15.66 55.69
N LEU A 155 3.47 -15.60 54.97
CA LEU A 155 4.61 -14.74 55.32
C LEU A 155 4.62 -13.44 54.51
N HIS A 156 4.16 -13.48 53.26
CA HIS A 156 4.22 -12.32 52.36
C HIS A 156 2.89 -11.60 52.15
N GLY A 157 1.82 -12.06 52.82
CA GLY A 157 0.53 -11.37 52.86
C GLY A 157 -0.19 -11.29 51.52
N LEU A 158 0.08 -12.24 50.61
CA LEU A 158 -0.61 -12.30 49.33
C LEU A 158 -2.07 -12.72 49.55
N GLY A 159 -3.02 -11.87 49.12
CA GLY A 159 -4.44 -12.14 49.31
C GLY A 159 -4.88 -13.42 48.61
N LYS A 160 -5.80 -14.19 49.20
CA LYS A 160 -6.23 -15.52 48.72
C LYS A 160 -6.57 -15.58 47.23
N LYS A 161 -7.33 -14.59 46.70
CA LYS A 161 -7.67 -14.52 45.27
C LYS A 161 -6.45 -14.24 44.38
N VAL A 162 -5.50 -13.45 44.87
CA VAL A 162 -4.27 -13.15 44.14
C VAL A 162 -3.37 -14.39 44.12
N PHE A 163 -3.26 -15.08 45.25
CA PHE A 163 -2.54 -16.35 45.33
C PHE A 163 -3.13 -17.40 44.38
N LEU A 164 -4.45 -17.57 44.36
CA LEU A 164 -5.14 -18.49 43.44
C LEU A 164 -4.80 -18.21 41.97
N ASN A 165 -4.69 -16.94 41.59
CA ASN A 165 -4.34 -16.57 40.21
C ASN A 165 -2.84 -16.72 39.91
N ALA A 166 -1.97 -16.53 40.90
CA ALA A 166 -0.52 -16.42 40.68
C ALA A 166 0.25 -17.72 40.94
N ALA A 167 -0.24 -18.59 41.84
CA ALA A 167 0.58 -19.65 42.44
C ALA A 167 1.17 -20.63 41.42
N GLY A 168 0.43 -21.00 40.36
CA GLY A 168 0.91 -21.90 39.31
C GLY A 168 2.08 -21.33 38.47
N PHE A 169 2.31 -20.03 38.52
CA PHE A 169 3.32 -19.32 37.74
C PHE A 169 4.55 -18.90 38.58
N LEU A 170 4.44 -18.99 39.91
CA LEU A 170 5.52 -18.70 40.85
C LEU A 170 6.26 -20.00 41.18
N ARG A 171 7.42 -20.20 40.56
CA ARG A 171 8.26 -21.38 40.76
C ARG A 171 9.10 -21.21 42.03
N VAL A 172 9.07 -22.23 42.90
CA VAL A 172 9.95 -22.31 44.07
C VAL A 172 10.82 -23.55 43.88
N ARG A 173 12.13 -23.34 43.76
CA ARG A 173 13.11 -24.42 43.66
C ARG A 173 14.37 -24.08 44.44
N ARG A 174 15.26 -25.07 44.58
CA ARG A 174 16.60 -24.90 45.18
C ARG A 174 17.53 -24.14 44.24
N SER A 175 17.31 -22.83 44.11
CA SER A 175 18.10 -21.90 43.29
C SER A 175 18.54 -20.69 44.10
N GLY A 176 19.54 -19.96 43.62
CA GLY A 176 20.03 -18.75 44.29
C GLY A 176 20.49 -19.04 45.73
N LEU A 177 20.10 -18.18 46.68
CA LEU A 177 20.40 -18.35 48.11
C LEU A 177 19.81 -19.64 48.71
N ALA A 178 18.71 -20.17 48.15
CA ALA A 178 18.10 -21.40 48.62
C ALA A 178 18.92 -22.66 48.25
N ALA A 179 19.89 -22.55 47.33
CA ALA A 179 20.76 -23.67 46.95
C ALA A 179 21.68 -24.14 48.10
N ALA A 180 22.02 -23.24 49.02
CA ALA A 180 22.81 -23.54 50.22
C ALA A 180 21.94 -23.90 51.45
N SER A 181 20.61 -23.83 51.32
CA SER A 181 19.67 -24.13 52.40
C SER A 181 19.48 -25.64 52.57
N SER A 182 19.44 -26.10 53.82
CA SER A 182 19.08 -27.49 54.16
C SER A 182 17.56 -27.71 54.20
N GLN A 183 16.75 -26.70 53.87
CA GLN A 183 15.29 -26.82 53.87
C GLN A 183 14.80 -27.75 52.74
N ILE A 184 13.82 -28.58 53.08
CA ILE A 184 13.09 -29.41 52.13
C ILE A 184 12.14 -28.50 51.35
N ILE A 185 12.17 -28.62 50.02
CA ILE A 185 11.29 -27.86 49.11
C ILE A 185 10.37 -28.89 48.46
N ASP A 186 9.08 -28.61 48.49
CA ASP A 186 8.08 -29.46 47.84
C ASP A 186 8.38 -29.57 46.33
N LEU A 187 8.54 -30.80 45.86
CA LEU A 187 8.87 -31.11 44.47
C LEU A 187 7.80 -30.61 43.49
N LEU A 188 6.54 -30.48 43.93
CA LEU A 188 5.44 -29.93 43.13
C LEU A 188 5.50 -28.40 43.01
N ASP A 189 6.19 -27.70 43.90
CA ASP A 189 6.40 -26.24 43.78
C ASP A 189 7.39 -25.90 42.65
N ASP A 190 8.18 -26.89 42.21
CA ASP A 190 9.04 -26.87 41.01
C ASP A 190 8.30 -27.32 39.73
N THR A 191 6.96 -27.25 39.72
CA THR A 191 6.11 -27.58 38.56
C THR A 191 5.01 -26.54 38.34
N ARG A 192 4.41 -26.47 37.14
CA ARG A 192 3.24 -25.61 36.88
C ARG A 192 1.94 -26.13 37.50
N ILE A 193 1.98 -27.27 38.18
CA ILE A 193 0.80 -27.83 38.85
C ILE A 193 0.35 -26.81 39.90
N HIS A 194 -0.92 -26.42 39.82
CA HIS A 194 -1.48 -25.48 40.78
C HIS A 194 -1.72 -26.17 42.13
N PRO A 195 -1.48 -25.51 43.29
CA PRO A 195 -1.67 -26.13 44.62
C PRO A 195 -3.06 -26.75 44.87
N GLU A 196 -4.10 -26.30 44.18
CA GLU A 196 -5.44 -26.91 44.25
C GLU A 196 -5.51 -28.34 43.69
N SER A 197 -4.52 -28.71 42.87
CA SER A 197 -4.43 -30.00 42.18
C SER A 197 -3.30 -30.88 42.72
N TYR A 198 -2.64 -30.50 43.83
CA TYR A 198 -1.57 -31.31 44.43
C TYR A 198 -2.05 -32.69 44.85
N GLY A 199 -3.24 -32.78 45.45
CA GLY A 199 -3.82 -34.09 45.79
C GLY A 199 -3.99 -35.01 44.57
N LEU A 200 -4.40 -34.45 43.41
CA LEU A 200 -4.52 -35.25 42.18
C LEU A 200 -3.16 -35.70 41.63
N ALA A 201 -2.14 -34.85 41.73
CA ALA A 201 -0.79 -35.19 41.30
C ALA A 201 -0.17 -36.28 42.18
N GLN A 202 -0.38 -36.18 43.49
CA GLN A 202 0.05 -37.15 44.48
C GLN A 202 -0.65 -38.50 44.28
N GLU A 203 -1.97 -38.51 44.09
CA GLU A 203 -2.72 -39.74 43.79
C GLU A 203 -2.26 -40.40 42.49
N LEU A 204 -2.09 -39.63 41.41
CA LEU A 204 -1.61 -40.15 40.13
C LEU A 204 -0.20 -40.75 40.26
N ALA A 205 0.70 -40.07 40.97
CA ALA A 205 2.04 -40.58 41.21
C ALA A 205 2.04 -41.85 42.08
N LYS A 206 1.20 -41.89 43.12
CA LYS A 206 1.03 -43.05 44.00
C LYS A 206 0.54 -44.27 43.23
N ASP A 207 -0.44 -44.12 42.34
CA ASP A 207 -0.97 -45.23 41.55
C ASP A 207 0.06 -45.75 40.53
N VAL A 208 0.83 -44.86 39.91
CA VAL A 208 1.95 -45.24 39.02
C VAL A 208 3.08 -45.92 39.79
N TYR A 209 3.35 -45.47 41.02
CA TYR A 209 4.34 -46.09 41.91
C TYR A 209 3.93 -47.51 42.32
N ARG A 210 2.68 -47.69 42.76
CA ARG A 210 2.14 -49.01 43.14
C ARG A 210 2.14 -50.01 41.99
N ALA A 211 1.78 -49.57 40.79
CA ALA A 211 1.82 -50.40 39.59
C ALA A 211 3.23 -50.88 39.23
N ASP A 212 4.26 -50.28 39.81
CA ASP A 212 5.65 -50.66 39.58
C ASP A 212 6.27 -51.50 40.70
N VAL A 213 6.02 -51.14 41.95
CA VAL A 213 6.76 -51.72 43.08
C VAL A 213 6.14 -53.03 43.59
N GLU A 214 4.93 -53.39 43.16
CA GLU A 214 4.23 -54.65 43.51
C GLU A 214 4.26 -55.01 45.02
N ASP A 215 4.33 -54.02 45.92
CA ASP A 215 4.47 -54.25 47.37
C ASP A 215 3.50 -53.39 48.21
N ASP A 216 3.03 -53.98 49.31
CA ASP A 216 1.90 -53.58 50.17
C ASP A 216 2.34 -52.48 51.17
N ALA A 217 2.87 -51.37 50.65
CA ALA A 217 3.34 -50.26 51.47
C ALA A 217 2.15 -49.56 52.16
N ASN A 218 2.23 -49.42 53.49
CA ASN A 218 1.24 -48.74 54.33
C ASN A 218 0.85 -47.37 53.75
N ASP A 219 -0.45 -47.14 53.69
CA ASP A 219 -1.05 -46.18 52.76
C ASP A 219 -1.11 -44.72 53.24
N ASP A 220 -0.70 -44.45 54.48
CA ASP A 220 -1.06 -43.23 55.22
C ASP A 220 0.13 -42.35 55.64
N ASP A 221 1.37 -42.67 55.25
CA ASP A 221 2.53 -41.83 55.59
C ASP A 221 2.80 -40.77 54.50
N ASP A 222 2.86 -39.49 54.88
CA ASP A 222 3.22 -38.37 53.98
C ASP A 222 4.54 -38.63 53.24
N ASP A 223 5.48 -39.34 53.89
CA ASP A 223 6.75 -39.77 53.32
C ASP A 223 6.56 -40.68 52.08
N ALA A 224 5.49 -41.49 52.04
CA ALA A 224 5.18 -42.36 50.91
C ALA A 224 4.72 -41.58 49.67
N LEU A 225 4.06 -40.44 49.86
CA LEU A 225 3.64 -39.57 48.75
C LEU A 225 4.83 -38.83 48.14
N GLU A 226 5.75 -38.33 48.96
CA GLU A 226 6.96 -37.67 48.48
C GLU A 226 7.86 -38.66 47.72
N MET A 227 8.06 -39.88 48.26
CA MET A 227 8.77 -40.97 47.58
C MET A 227 8.13 -41.33 46.23
N ALA A 228 6.79 -41.37 46.14
CA ALA A 228 6.10 -41.65 44.89
C ALA A 228 6.36 -40.54 43.85
N ILE A 229 6.36 -39.27 44.26
CA ILE A 229 6.65 -38.14 43.35
C ILE A 229 8.11 -38.22 42.87
N GLU A 230 9.08 -38.46 43.74
CA GLU A 230 10.48 -38.65 43.37
C GLU A 230 10.64 -39.80 42.38
N HIS A 231 10.10 -40.98 42.69
CA HIS A 231 10.21 -42.17 41.85
C HIS A 231 9.68 -41.96 40.43
N VAL A 232 8.57 -41.24 40.33
CA VAL A 232 7.89 -41.00 39.07
C VAL A 232 8.63 -39.94 38.24
N ARG A 233 9.24 -38.93 38.87
CA ARG A 233 10.12 -37.95 38.23
C ARG A 233 11.42 -38.59 37.73
N ASP A 234 11.99 -39.53 38.48
CA ASP A 234 13.20 -40.27 38.12
C ASP A 234 12.97 -41.28 36.98
N ARG A 235 11.71 -41.73 36.80
CA ARG A 235 11.33 -42.72 35.78
C ARG A 235 10.24 -42.19 34.83
N PRO A 236 10.55 -41.19 33.98
CA PRO A 236 9.56 -40.51 33.15
C PRO A 236 8.87 -41.43 32.12
N ASN A 237 9.50 -42.55 31.74
CA ASN A 237 8.92 -43.52 30.80
C ASN A 237 7.63 -44.17 31.33
N ARG A 238 7.50 -44.30 32.65
CA ARG A 238 6.28 -44.85 33.30
C ARG A 238 5.09 -43.93 33.10
N LEU A 239 5.30 -42.64 33.33
CA LEU A 239 4.27 -41.63 33.06
C LEU A 239 3.93 -41.54 31.59
N LYS A 240 4.92 -41.61 30.70
CA LYS A 240 4.67 -41.59 29.24
C LYS A 240 3.70 -42.69 28.81
N ALA A 241 3.85 -43.89 29.37
CA ALA A 241 3.00 -45.04 29.09
C ALA A 241 1.57 -44.95 29.68
N LEU A 242 1.34 -44.10 30.69
CA LEU A 242 0.02 -43.93 31.31
C LEU A 242 -1.00 -43.35 30.32
N ASP A 243 -2.10 -44.07 30.08
CA ASP A 243 -3.26 -43.55 29.35
C ASP A 243 -4.12 -42.69 30.28
N VAL A 244 -4.07 -41.38 30.07
CA VAL A 244 -4.80 -40.40 30.88
C VAL A 244 -6.31 -40.48 30.64
N ASP A 245 -6.75 -40.81 29.44
CA ASP A 245 -8.18 -40.90 29.11
C ASP A 245 -8.82 -42.10 29.83
N GLN A 246 -8.11 -43.23 29.87
CA GLN A 246 -8.55 -44.42 30.60
C GLN A 246 -8.52 -44.18 32.12
N TYR A 247 -7.42 -43.62 32.63
CA TYR A 247 -7.29 -43.30 34.06
C TYR A 247 -8.38 -42.34 34.55
N ALA A 248 -8.71 -41.32 33.75
CA ALA A 248 -9.77 -40.37 34.08
C ALA A 248 -11.15 -41.04 34.16
N LYS A 249 -11.45 -42.02 33.30
CA LYS A 249 -12.71 -42.79 33.36
C LYS A 249 -12.76 -43.69 34.59
N ASP A 250 -11.67 -44.42 34.86
CA ASP A 250 -11.62 -45.37 35.97
C ASP A 250 -11.77 -44.67 37.33
N LYS A 251 -11.23 -43.45 37.46
CA LYS A 251 -11.33 -42.61 38.66
C LYS A 251 -12.54 -41.68 38.69
N LYS A 252 -13.40 -41.67 37.65
CA LYS A 252 -14.54 -40.73 37.50
C LYS A 252 -14.14 -39.25 37.55
N LEU A 253 -13.02 -38.92 36.89
CA LEU A 253 -12.40 -37.60 36.81
C LEU A 253 -12.38 -37.06 35.37
N GLU A 254 -13.37 -37.41 34.54
CA GLU A 254 -13.44 -37.01 33.14
C GLU A 254 -13.49 -35.49 32.96
N ASN A 255 -14.03 -34.77 33.93
CA ASN A 255 -14.05 -33.30 33.96
C ASN A 255 -12.67 -32.66 34.20
N LYS A 256 -11.67 -33.43 34.68
CA LYS A 256 -10.30 -32.97 34.95
C LYS A 256 -9.27 -33.60 34.03
N ARG A 257 -9.71 -34.19 32.92
CA ARG A 257 -8.85 -34.88 31.94
C ARG A 257 -7.67 -34.03 31.45
N GLU A 258 -7.92 -32.79 31.05
CA GLU A 258 -6.86 -31.86 30.61
C GLU A 258 -5.90 -31.50 31.75
N THR A 259 -6.42 -31.34 32.97
CA THR A 259 -5.61 -31.11 34.18
C THR A 259 -4.70 -32.30 34.46
N LEU A 260 -5.21 -33.53 34.35
CA LEU A 260 -4.42 -34.75 34.51
C LEU A 260 -3.35 -34.89 33.43
N TYR A 261 -3.64 -34.50 32.19
CA TYR A 261 -2.66 -34.46 31.11
C TYR A 261 -1.54 -33.45 31.42
N ALA A 262 -1.89 -32.24 31.86
CA ALA A 262 -0.92 -31.23 32.27
C ALA A 262 -0.08 -31.69 33.48
N ILE A 263 -0.70 -32.32 34.49
CA ILE A 263 -0.01 -32.92 35.63
C ILE A 263 0.99 -33.98 35.16
N LYS A 264 0.58 -34.91 34.29
CA LYS A 264 1.46 -35.93 33.72
C LYS A 264 2.67 -35.30 33.04
N MET A 265 2.46 -34.28 32.21
CA MET A 265 3.55 -33.60 31.49
C MET A 265 4.50 -32.88 32.45
N GLU A 266 3.98 -32.19 33.46
CA GLU A 266 4.78 -31.46 34.46
C GLU A 266 5.53 -32.40 35.43
N LEU A 267 4.98 -33.58 35.74
CA LEU A 267 5.71 -34.61 36.50
C LEU A 267 6.82 -35.26 35.65
N ILE A 268 6.66 -35.35 34.32
CA ILE A 268 7.74 -35.79 33.41
C ILE A 268 8.85 -34.74 33.35
N GLN A 269 8.48 -33.48 33.14
CA GLN A 269 9.44 -32.38 33.01
C GLN A 269 8.84 -31.07 33.56
N GLY A 270 9.10 -30.80 34.83
CA GLY A 270 8.58 -29.64 35.54
C GLY A 270 9.09 -28.31 34.97
N PHE A 271 8.17 -27.36 34.74
CA PHE A 271 8.45 -26.06 34.14
C PHE A 271 9.31 -26.15 32.88
N GLN A 272 8.99 -27.07 31.98
CA GLN A 272 9.62 -27.12 30.66
C GLN A 272 9.45 -25.76 29.96
N ASP A 273 10.55 -25.19 29.48
CA ASP A 273 10.51 -23.94 28.71
C ASP A 273 10.00 -24.23 27.29
N TRP A 274 8.90 -23.58 26.91
CA TRP A 274 8.23 -23.78 25.62
C TRP A 274 8.70 -22.79 24.56
N ARG A 275 9.55 -21.82 24.93
CA ARG A 275 10.10 -20.85 23.99
C ARG A 275 11.01 -21.54 22.99
N ARG A 276 11.11 -20.98 21.79
CA ARG A 276 12.13 -21.37 20.81
C ARG A 276 13.52 -21.32 21.44
N GLN A 277 14.28 -22.38 21.17
CA GLN A 277 15.68 -22.44 21.57
C GLN A 277 16.46 -21.32 20.88
N TYR A 278 17.39 -20.71 21.61
CA TYR A 278 18.25 -19.68 21.05
C TYR A 278 18.99 -20.19 19.81
N GLU A 279 18.93 -19.41 18.74
CA GLU A 279 19.68 -19.60 17.50
C GLU A 279 20.56 -18.36 17.28
N GLU A 280 21.81 -18.58 16.87
CA GLU A 280 22.71 -17.48 16.57
C GLU A 280 22.19 -16.69 15.36
N PRO A 281 22.38 -15.35 15.33
CA PRO A 281 21.92 -14.53 14.22
C PRO A 281 22.49 -15.02 12.89
N THR A 282 21.64 -14.99 11.87
CA THR A 282 22.07 -15.23 10.50
C THR A 282 23.01 -14.13 10.03
N GLN A 283 23.83 -14.41 9.01
CA GLN A 283 24.72 -13.41 8.41
C GLN A 283 23.98 -12.15 7.92
N ASP A 284 22.72 -12.30 7.53
CA ASP A 284 21.86 -11.20 7.12
C ASP A 284 21.50 -10.31 8.32
N GLU A 285 21.08 -10.92 9.42
CA GLU A 285 20.76 -10.23 10.67
C GLU A 285 22.00 -9.55 11.25
N GLU A 286 23.16 -10.22 11.25
CA GLU A 286 24.44 -9.61 11.64
C GLU A 286 24.74 -8.36 10.81
N PHE A 287 24.56 -8.46 9.50
CA PHE A 287 24.78 -7.34 8.59
C PHE A 287 23.83 -6.17 8.89
N TYR A 288 22.55 -6.43 9.12
CA TYR A 288 21.57 -5.40 9.44
C TYR A 288 21.80 -4.77 10.82
N MET A 289 22.19 -5.56 11.83
CA MET A 289 22.49 -5.06 13.18
C MET A 289 23.68 -4.08 13.19
N VAL A 290 24.72 -4.37 12.40
CA VAL A 290 25.93 -3.53 12.36
C VAL A 290 25.75 -2.30 11.47
N THR A 291 25.06 -2.45 10.34
CA THR A 291 24.92 -1.37 9.35
C THR A 291 23.72 -0.47 9.59
N GLY A 292 22.69 -0.96 10.29
CA GLY A 292 21.40 -0.28 10.42
C GLY A 292 20.56 -0.27 9.13
N GLU A 293 21.05 -0.91 8.07
CA GLU A 293 20.34 -1.08 6.81
C GLU A 293 19.37 -2.26 6.88
N THR A 294 18.36 -2.26 6.02
CA THR A 294 17.43 -3.37 5.83
C THR A 294 17.42 -3.80 4.37
N GLU A 295 16.78 -4.92 4.07
CA GLU A 295 16.57 -5.35 2.68
C GLU A 295 15.79 -4.30 1.85
N ASP A 296 14.97 -3.48 2.51
CA ASP A 296 14.22 -2.40 1.85
C ASP A 296 15.07 -1.18 1.52
N THR A 297 16.14 -0.92 2.27
CA THR A 297 17.03 0.22 2.04
C THR A 297 18.22 -0.17 1.16
N LEU A 298 18.83 -1.33 1.44
CA LEU A 298 20.02 -1.83 0.75
C LEU A 298 19.79 -3.26 0.23
N ALA A 299 19.48 -3.37 -1.06
CA ALA A 299 19.32 -4.65 -1.75
C ALA A 299 19.97 -4.63 -3.13
N GLU A 300 20.27 -5.83 -3.64
CA GLU A 300 20.78 -6.00 -5.00
C GLU A 300 19.82 -5.33 -6.00
N GLY A 301 20.40 -4.62 -6.97
CA GLY A 301 19.67 -3.87 -7.99
C GLY A 301 19.11 -2.51 -7.58
N ARG A 302 19.17 -2.12 -6.30
CA ARG A 302 18.85 -0.75 -5.85
C ARG A 302 19.89 0.23 -6.38
N ILE A 303 19.45 1.45 -6.68
CA ILE A 303 20.33 2.56 -7.05
C ILE A 303 20.70 3.31 -5.78
N VAL A 304 21.99 3.54 -5.58
CA VAL A 304 22.58 4.23 -4.44
C VAL A 304 23.58 5.28 -4.91
N GLN A 305 23.81 6.29 -4.08
CA GLN A 305 24.90 7.24 -4.28
C GLN A 305 26.13 6.77 -3.51
N ALA A 306 27.29 6.85 -4.16
CA ALA A 306 28.56 6.46 -3.57
C ALA A 306 29.61 7.54 -3.84
N THR A 307 30.35 7.94 -2.82
CA THR A 307 31.44 8.91 -2.93
C THR A 307 32.75 8.16 -3.13
N VAL A 308 33.52 8.49 -4.17
CA VAL A 308 34.82 7.88 -4.45
C VAL A 308 35.82 8.31 -3.38
N ARG A 309 36.40 7.34 -2.66
CA ARG A 309 37.43 7.60 -1.64
C ARG A 309 38.83 7.39 -2.16
N LYS A 310 39.01 6.37 -3.00
CA LYS A 310 40.32 6.02 -3.55
C LYS A 310 40.16 5.37 -4.92
N VAL A 311 40.97 5.79 -5.88
CA VAL A 311 40.99 5.20 -7.22
C VAL A 311 42.27 4.39 -7.43
N GLN A 312 42.14 3.24 -8.06
CA GLN A 312 43.23 2.38 -8.50
C GLN A 312 43.00 1.99 -9.97
N ALA A 313 44.05 1.52 -10.64
CA ALA A 313 44.01 1.21 -12.08
C ALA A 313 42.84 0.31 -12.53
N GLN A 314 42.46 -0.68 -11.72
CA GLN A 314 41.44 -1.67 -12.05
C GLN A 314 40.17 -1.59 -11.18
N ARG A 315 40.17 -0.75 -10.14
CA ARG A 315 39.02 -0.60 -9.23
C ARG A 315 39.01 0.74 -8.52
N ALA A 316 37.84 1.21 -8.17
CA ALA A 316 37.65 2.31 -7.24
C ALA A 316 37.01 1.80 -5.94
N ILE A 317 37.48 2.37 -4.82
CA ILE A 317 36.91 2.19 -3.49
C ILE A 317 36.04 3.41 -3.23
N CYS A 318 34.75 3.16 -3.08
CA CYS A 318 33.74 4.16 -2.81
C CYS A 318 33.20 3.96 -1.38
N MET A 319 32.52 4.98 -0.86
CA MET A 319 31.83 4.94 0.41
C MET A 319 30.37 5.30 0.16
N LEU A 320 29.46 4.45 0.61
CA LEU A 320 28.02 4.72 0.57
C LEU A 320 27.64 5.69 1.70
N GLU A 321 26.47 6.31 1.60
CA GLU A 321 25.94 7.17 2.68
C GLU A 321 25.76 6.42 4.00
N SER A 322 25.50 5.11 3.94
CA SER A 322 25.42 4.20 5.09
C SER A 322 26.76 3.96 5.78
N GLY A 323 27.87 4.48 5.24
CA GLY A 323 29.23 4.22 5.73
C GLY A 323 29.84 2.92 5.22
N LEU A 324 29.10 2.11 4.47
CA LEU A 324 29.59 0.86 3.86
C LEU A 324 30.64 1.12 2.77
N THR A 325 31.58 0.18 2.66
CA THR A 325 32.61 0.23 1.61
C THR A 325 32.05 -0.33 0.30
N GLY A 326 31.95 0.55 -0.69
CA GLY A 326 31.60 0.22 -2.07
C GLY A 326 32.83 -0.15 -2.89
N MET A 327 32.76 -1.20 -3.68
CA MET A 327 33.78 -1.60 -4.64
C MET A 327 33.24 -1.49 -6.05
N LEU A 328 33.87 -0.64 -6.87
CA LEU A 328 33.54 -0.47 -8.27
C LEU A 328 34.70 -1.01 -9.11
N ALA A 329 34.49 -2.11 -9.83
CA ALA A 329 35.48 -2.62 -10.76
C ALA A 329 35.49 -1.78 -12.04
N LYS A 330 36.64 -1.72 -12.72
CA LYS A 330 36.77 -1.03 -14.01
C LYS A 330 35.76 -1.52 -15.04
N GLU A 331 35.56 -2.83 -15.06
CA GLU A 331 34.61 -3.51 -15.94
C GLU A 331 33.17 -3.06 -15.71
N ASP A 332 32.83 -2.53 -14.53
CA ASP A 332 31.48 -2.18 -14.10
C ASP A 332 31.24 -0.66 -14.11
N TYR A 333 32.23 0.15 -14.52
CA TYR A 333 32.10 1.61 -14.58
C TYR A 333 31.36 2.11 -15.82
N SER A 334 31.71 1.62 -17.02
CA SER A 334 31.13 2.04 -18.30
C SER A 334 30.89 0.84 -19.22
N ASP A 335 29.96 0.97 -20.16
CA ASP A 335 29.73 -0.05 -21.20
C ASP A 335 30.94 -0.17 -22.14
N ASP A 336 31.63 0.94 -22.39
CA ASP A 336 32.85 1.04 -23.20
C ASP A 336 34.13 0.91 -22.33
N TRP A 337 34.10 0.10 -21.27
CA TRP A 337 35.22 -0.04 -20.32
C TRP A 337 36.57 -0.44 -20.96
N ARG A 338 36.54 -1.01 -22.18
CA ARG A 338 37.75 -1.40 -22.93
C ARG A 338 38.56 -0.21 -23.43
N ASP A 339 37.89 0.93 -23.63
CA ASP A 339 38.53 2.17 -24.10
C ASP A 339 39.18 2.96 -22.96
N ILE A 340 38.81 2.64 -21.72
CA ILE A 340 39.41 3.22 -20.52
C ILE A 340 40.68 2.42 -20.20
N SER A 341 41.82 3.07 -20.08
CA SER A 341 43.10 2.40 -19.75
C SER A 341 43.21 2.20 -18.23
N ASP A 342 43.04 3.30 -17.50
CA ASP A 342 43.09 3.41 -16.05
C ASP A 342 41.84 4.18 -15.58
N LEU A 343 41.21 3.74 -14.49
CA LEU A 343 40.09 4.46 -13.90
C LEU A 343 40.50 5.85 -13.39
N SER A 344 41.76 6.04 -13.00
CA SER A 344 42.29 7.30 -12.46
C SER A 344 42.22 8.45 -13.45
N ASP A 345 42.08 8.18 -14.76
CA ASP A 345 41.92 9.20 -15.79
C ASP A 345 40.47 9.73 -15.87
N SER A 346 39.50 8.92 -15.45
CA SER A 346 38.07 9.22 -15.60
C SER A 346 37.36 9.58 -14.29
N MET A 347 37.95 9.25 -13.15
CA MET A 347 37.36 9.48 -11.83
C MET A 347 38.40 9.97 -10.83
N HIS A 348 37.98 10.89 -9.97
CA HIS A 348 38.81 11.52 -8.95
C HIS A 348 38.28 11.21 -7.56
N GLU A 349 39.17 11.30 -6.57
CA GLU A 349 38.77 11.20 -5.17
C GLU A 349 37.84 12.36 -4.80
N GLY A 350 36.70 12.05 -4.17
CA GLY A 350 35.64 13.00 -3.84
C GLY A 350 34.47 13.02 -4.82
N ASP A 351 34.59 12.38 -5.99
CA ASP A 351 33.49 12.34 -6.96
C ASP A 351 32.29 11.56 -6.40
N MET A 352 31.08 12.07 -6.66
CA MET A 352 29.83 11.36 -6.33
C MET A 352 29.31 10.61 -7.55
N LEU A 353 29.16 9.30 -7.40
CA LEU A 353 28.68 8.40 -8.46
C LEU A 353 27.30 7.86 -8.10
N THR A 354 26.39 7.87 -9.08
CA THR A 354 25.11 7.16 -8.98
C THR A 354 25.31 5.77 -9.56
N CYS A 355 25.24 4.75 -8.71
CA CYS A 355 25.51 3.37 -9.11
C CYS A 355 24.42 2.44 -8.59
N LYS A 356 24.29 1.30 -9.25
CA LYS A 356 23.39 0.23 -8.86
C LYS A 356 24.17 -0.82 -8.06
N ILE A 357 23.53 -1.38 -7.03
CA ILE A 357 24.12 -2.47 -6.26
C ILE A 357 24.10 -3.73 -7.12
N LYS A 358 25.27 -4.31 -7.35
CA LYS A 358 25.43 -5.56 -8.10
C LYS A 358 25.26 -6.76 -7.18
N THR A 359 26.05 -6.81 -6.11
CA THR A 359 26.00 -7.85 -5.09
C THR A 359 26.47 -7.30 -3.73
N ILE A 360 26.01 -7.92 -2.65
CA ILE A 360 26.40 -7.53 -1.28
C ILE A 360 27.15 -8.69 -0.62
N GLN A 361 28.43 -8.49 -0.29
CA GLN A 361 29.23 -9.42 0.50
C GLN A 361 29.07 -9.10 1.99
N LYS A 362 28.08 -9.74 2.60
CA LYS A 362 27.67 -9.50 4.00
C LYS A 362 28.75 -9.89 5.00
N ASN A 363 29.50 -10.96 4.76
CA ASN A 363 30.63 -11.41 5.60
C ASN A 363 31.76 -10.38 5.77
N ARG A 364 31.93 -9.48 4.80
CA ARG A 364 33.01 -8.49 4.76
C ARG A 364 32.50 -7.06 4.83
N PHE A 365 31.19 -6.87 4.96
CA PHE A 365 30.54 -5.55 4.91
C PHE A 365 30.95 -4.76 3.64
N GLN A 366 31.04 -5.45 2.50
CA GLN A 366 31.45 -4.87 1.21
C GLN A 366 30.32 -4.94 0.19
N VAL A 367 30.10 -3.85 -0.54
CA VAL A 367 29.06 -3.73 -1.55
C VAL A 367 29.70 -3.58 -2.93
N PHE A 368 29.38 -4.44 -3.89
CA PHE A 368 29.86 -4.30 -5.26
C PHE A 368 28.89 -3.43 -6.07
N LEU A 369 29.43 -2.44 -6.76
CA LEU A 369 28.68 -1.42 -7.48
C LEU A 369 28.86 -1.57 -9.00
N VAL A 370 27.84 -1.16 -9.75
CA VAL A 370 27.87 -1.03 -11.21
C VAL A 370 27.28 0.32 -11.63
N CYS A 371 27.96 1.03 -12.51
CA CYS A 371 27.54 2.36 -12.99
C CYS A 371 27.34 2.38 -14.53
N LYS A 372 27.41 1.21 -15.18
CA LYS A 372 27.10 1.02 -16.61
C LYS A 372 25.74 1.61 -17.00
N GLU A 373 25.70 2.34 -18.10
CA GLU A 373 24.46 2.95 -18.60
C GLU A 373 23.41 1.88 -18.95
N SER A 374 23.83 0.75 -19.53
CA SER A 374 22.97 -0.39 -19.82
C SER A 374 22.28 -0.98 -18.57
N GLU A 375 23.02 -1.11 -17.46
CA GLU A 375 22.52 -1.66 -16.19
C GLU A 375 21.65 -0.66 -15.42
N MET A 376 21.99 0.63 -15.50
CA MET A 376 21.20 1.73 -14.92
C MET A 376 19.84 1.88 -15.64
N ARG A 377 19.80 1.64 -16.95
CA ARG A 377 18.55 1.60 -17.73
C ARG A 377 17.76 0.29 -17.54
N SER A 378 18.42 -0.80 -17.13
CA SER A 378 17.79 -2.10 -16.92
C SER A 378 16.96 -2.10 -15.64
N ASN A 379 15.69 -1.70 -15.77
CA ASN A 379 14.75 -1.55 -14.67
C ASN A 379 14.08 -2.87 -14.26
N ARG A 380 14.88 -3.95 -14.12
CA ARG A 380 14.34 -5.30 -13.80
C ARG A 380 13.59 -5.38 -12.47
N TYR A 381 13.77 -4.40 -11.57
CA TYR A 381 13.11 -4.33 -10.26
C TYR A 381 11.76 -3.57 -10.26
N GLN A 382 11.34 -2.93 -11.35
CA GLN A 382 9.93 -2.50 -11.47
C GLN A 382 8.98 -3.68 -11.66
N ASN A 383 9.50 -4.86 -12.04
CA ASN A 383 8.78 -6.12 -11.93
C ASN A 383 8.86 -6.65 -10.50
N ALA A 384 8.47 -5.85 -9.52
CA ALA A 384 8.17 -6.39 -8.20
C ALA A 384 7.06 -7.43 -8.37
N PRO A 385 7.23 -8.68 -7.92
CA PRO A 385 6.18 -9.70 -8.00
C PRO A 385 4.97 -9.39 -7.11
N ASN A 386 5.01 -8.31 -6.32
CA ASN A 386 4.04 -7.95 -5.30
C ASN A 386 3.42 -6.55 -5.48
N LEU A 387 3.15 -6.10 -6.71
CA LEU A 387 2.09 -5.09 -6.86
C LEU A 387 0.74 -5.81 -6.78
N ASP A 388 -0.03 -5.48 -5.74
CA ASP A 388 -1.41 -5.93 -5.60
C ASP A 388 -2.15 -5.71 -6.94
N PRO A 389 -2.86 -6.72 -7.47
CA PRO A 389 -3.60 -6.61 -8.72
C PRO A 389 -4.51 -5.37 -8.82
N TYR A 390 -5.00 -4.85 -7.69
CA TYR A 390 -5.80 -3.63 -7.61
C TYR A 390 -5.02 -2.36 -7.98
N TYR A 391 -3.72 -2.31 -7.66
CA TYR A 391 -2.82 -1.18 -7.95
C TYR A 391 -1.97 -1.40 -9.21
N ARG A 392 -2.25 -2.42 -10.03
CA ARG A 392 -1.80 -2.44 -11.42
C ARG A 392 -2.57 -1.36 -12.19
N GLU A 393 -2.23 -0.11 -11.94
CA GLU A 393 -2.37 0.88 -13.00
C GLU A 393 -1.44 0.42 -14.12
N ASP A 394 -1.99 0.18 -15.32
CA ASP A 394 -1.20 -0.02 -16.53
C ASP A 394 -0.36 1.26 -16.77
N ARG A 395 0.73 1.44 -16.05
CA ARG A 395 1.65 2.58 -16.23
C ARG A 395 2.25 2.60 -17.64
N SER A 396 2.26 1.43 -18.30
CA SER A 396 2.57 1.26 -19.71
C SER A 396 1.60 2.01 -20.63
N SER A 397 0.31 2.10 -20.30
CA SER A 397 -0.68 2.80 -21.13
C SER A 397 -0.55 4.32 -20.98
N LEU A 398 -0.40 4.84 -19.76
CA LEU A 398 -0.29 6.28 -19.52
C LEU A 398 1.00 6.91 -20.09
N GLN A 399 2.15 6.25 -19.97
CA GLN A 399 3.40 6.76 -20.55
C GLN A 399 3.40 6.64 -22.08
N SER A 400 2.87 5.55 -22.63
CA SER A 400 2.70 5.35 -24.07
C SER A 400 1.76 6.39 -24.68
N GLU A 401 0.64 6.69 -24.01
CA GLU A 401 -0.32 7.70 -24.46
C GLU A 401 0.25 9.12 -24.38
N GLN A 402 0.98 9.47 -23.31
CA GLN A 402 1.64 10.76 -23.19
C GLN A 402 2.76 10.95 -24.23
N GLU A 403 3.57 9.91 -24.49
CA GLU A 403 4.59 9.96 -25.55
C GLU A 403 3.96 10.03 -26.94
N LYS A 404 2.86 9.30 -27.18
CA LYS A 404 2.15 9.32 -28.46
C LYS A 404 1.51 10.68 -28.72
N ALA A 405 0.87 11.27 -27.71
CA ALA A 405 0.32 12.62 -27.79
C ALA A 405 1.41 13.68 -28.01
N ARG A 406 2.58 13.52 -27.40
CA ARG A 406 3.74 14.40 -27.61
C ARG A 406 4.28 14.29 -29.04
N LYS A 407 4.43 13.06 -29.55
CA LYS A 407 4.87 12.79 -30.94
C LYS A 407 3.86 13.32 -31.97
N GLU A 408 2.56 13.19 -31.71
CA GLU A 408 1.50 13.74 -32.57
C GLU A 408 1.52 15.28 -32.59
N LYS A 409 1.69 15.93 -31.42
CA LYS A 409 1.88 17.39 -31.34
C LYS A 409 3.12 17.87 -32.12
N GLU A 410 4.22 17.12 -32.06
CA GLU A 410 5.44 17.44 -32.83
C GLU A 410 5.27 17.23 -34.34
N LEU A 411 4.52 16.20 -34.76
CA LEU A 411 4.17 15.97 -36.17
C LEU A 411 3.24 17.07 -36.72
N ALA A 412 2.25 17.52 -35.94
CA ALA A 412 1.37 18.62 -36.32
C ALA A 412 2.14 19.93 -36.56
N LYS A 413 3.16 20.22 -35.73
CA LYS A 413 4.06 21.37 -35.95
C LYS A 413 4.88 21.28 -37.24
N LYS A 414 5.22 20.08 -37.73
CA LYS A 414 5.96 19.89 -39.00
C LYS A 414 5.13 20.19 -40.25
N HIS A 415 3.79 20.07 -40.19
CA HIS A 415 2.90 20.37 -41.32
C HIS A 415 2.44 21.83 -41.38
N PHE A 416 2.72 22.62 -40.35
CA PHE A 416 2.36 24.03 -40.27
C PHE A 416 3.38 24.90 -41.03
N LYS A 417 2.95 25.53 -42.13
CA LYS A 417 3.78 26.47 -42.91
C LYS A 417 3.28 27.90 -42.70
N PRO A 418 4.04 28.77 -42.01
CA PRO A 418 3.64 30.16 -41.81
C PRO A 418 3.61 30.93 -43.15
N ARG A 419 2.75 31.94 -43.23
CA ARG A 419 2.43 32.70 -44.43
C ARG A 419 2.73 34.18 -44.23
N MET A 420 3.23 34.84 -45.27
CA MET A 420 3.53 36.28 -45.23
C MET A 420 2.32 37.08 -45.72
N ILE A 421 1.25 37.11 -44.92
CA ILE A 421 0.03 37.87 -45.21
C ILE A 421 -0.11 38.94 -44.11
N VAL A 422 -0.17 40.21 -44.51
CA VAL A 422 -0.33 41.33 -43.59
C VAL A 422 -1.81 41.72 -43.61
N HIS A 423 -2.56 41.26 -42.61
CA HIS A 423 -3.98 41.61 -42.46
C HIS A 423 -4.36 41.55 -40.97
N PRO A 424 -5.16 42.51 -40.44
CA PRO A 424 -5.50 42.57 -39.01
C PRO A 424 -6.17 41.29 -38.47
N ARG A 425 -6.93 40.60 -39.31
CA ARG A 425 -7.65 39.35 -38.98
C ARG A 425 -6.91 38.07 -39.39
N PHE A 426 -5.66 38.16 -39.83
CA PHE A 426 -4.85 37.01 -40.21
C PHE A 426 -3.75 36.74 -39.18
N GLN A 427 -3.62 35.50 -38.71
CA GLN A 427 -2.50 35.08 -37.86
C GLN A 427 -1.96 33.71 -38.26
N ASN A 428 -0.65 33.55 -38.14
CA ASN A 428 0.02 32.26 -38.32
C ASN A 428 -0.11 31.42 -37.04
N ILE A 429 -1.28 30.84 -36.84
CA ILE A 429 -1.57 29.94 -35.73
C ILE A 429 -2.26 28.67 -36.23
N THR A 430 -2.13 27.58 -35.46
CA THR A 430 -2.80 26.30 -35.74
C THR A 430 -4.30 26.33 -35.42
N ALA A 431 -5.02 25.26 -35.72
CA ALA A 431 -6.45 25.16 -35.40
C ALA A 431 -6.72 25.23 -33.89
N ASP A 432 -5.90 24.54 -33.11
CA ASP A 432 -6.03 24.46 -31.65
C ASP A 432 -5.69 25.80 -31.00
N GLU A 433 -4.57 26.42 -31.41
CA GLU A 433 -4.18 27.76 -30.97
C GLU A 433 -5.22 28.83 -31.35
N ALA A 434 -5.90 28.69 -32.49
CA ALA A 434 -6.99 29.59 -32.87
C ALA A 434 -8.23 29.42 -32.00
N MET A 435 -8.56 28.21 -31.56
CA MET A 435 -9.66 27.97 -30.63
C MET A 435 -9.34 28.51 -29.23
N GLU A 436 -8.09 28.35 -28.77
CA GLU A 436 -7.60 28.94 -27.52
C GLU A 436 -7.60 30.47 -27.59
N PHE A 437 -7.11 31.07 -28.67
CA PHE A 437 -7.13 32.52 -28.84
C PHE A 437 -8.56 33.11 -28.86
N LEU A 438 -9.54 32.34 -29.33
CA LEU A 438 -10.94 32.75 -29.37
C LEU A 438 -11.71 32.37 -28.08
N SER A 439 -11.17 31.57 -27.17
CA SER A 439 -11.91 31.11 -25.98
C SER A 439 -12.36 32.27 -25.09
N ASP A 440 -11.53 33.31 -25.00
CA ASP A 440 -11.77 34.42 -24.08
C ASP A 440 -12.53 35.59 -24.74
N LYS A 441 -12.84 35.48 -26.05
CA LYS A 441 -13.48 36.53 -26.84
C LYS A 441 -14.99 36.34 -26.99
N ASP A 442 -15.71 37.38 -27.39
CA ASP A 442 -17.17 37.30 -27.57
C ASP A 442 -17.60 36.47 -28.80
N PRO A 443 -18.78 35.81 -28.76
CA PRO A 443 -19.37 35.17 -29.94
C PRO A 443 -19.50 36.12 -31.13
N GLY A 444 -19.09 35.65 -32.31
CA GLY A 444 -18.99 36.45 -33.53
C GLY A 444 -17.57 36.88 -33.88
N GLU A 445 -16.62 36.76 -32.95
CA GLU A 445 -15.22 37.00 -33.26
C GLU A 445 -14.65 35.91 -34.18
N SER A 446 -13.82 36.31 -35.13
CA SER A 446 -13.24 35.46 -36.16
C SER A 446 -11.75 35.70 -36.39
N ILE A 447 -11.08 34.69 -36.90
CA ILE A 447 -9.67 34.76 -37.29
C ILE A 447 -9.42 33.92 -38.52
N ILE A 448 -8.58 34.41 -39.42
CA ILE A 448 -8.14 33.69 -40.61
C ILE A 448 -6.75 33.15 -40.34
N ARG A 449 -6.55 31.86 -40.61
CA ARG A 449 -5.27 31.16 -40.39
C ARG A 449 -4.86 30.33 -41.61
N PRO A 450 -3.58 29.95 -41.72
CA PRO A 450 -3.16 28.95 -42.70
C PRO A 450 -3.95 27.64 -42.55
N SER A 451 -4.32 27.04 -43.68
CA SER A 451 -4.94 25.71 -43.68
C SER A 451 -3.88 24.61 -43.72
N SER A 452 -4.12 23.52 -43.00
CA SER A 452 -3.31 22.29 -43.09
C SER A 452 -3.47 21.58 -44.44
N ARG A 453 -4.48 21.94 -45.24
CA ARG A 453 -4.73 21.38 -46.58
C ARG A 453 -3.73 21.85 -47.64
N GLY A 454 -2.93 22.88 -47.34
CA GLY A 454 -1.83 23.32 -48.19
C GLY A 454 -1.85 24.81 -48.54
N PRO A 455 -0.88 25.26 -49.34
CA PRO A 455 -0.60 26.68 -49.60
C PRO A 455 -1.61 27.37 -50.55
N SER A 456 -2.72 26.73 -50.90
CA SER A 456 -3.81 27.35 -51.68
C SER A 456 -5.11 27.40 -50.89
N PHE A 457 -5.05 27.16 -49.58
CA PHE A 457 -6.20 27.14 -48.69
C PHE A 457 -5.90 27.98 -47.45
N LEU A 458 -6.85 28.84 -47.09
CA LEU A 458 -6.93 29.48 -45.79
C LEU A 458 -8.15 28.93 -45.05
N THR A 459 -8.15 29.00 -43.73
CA THR A 459 -9.31 28.60 -42.93
C THR A 459 -9.74 29.77 -42.06
N LEU A 460 -10.98 30.23 -42.27
CA LEU A 460 -11.67 31.15 -41.39
C LEU A 460 -12.22 30.37 -40.20
N THR A 461 -11.83 30.76 -38.99
CA THR A 461 -12.34 30.22 -37.74
C THR A 461 -13.20 31.28 -37.05
N LEU A 462 -14.46 30.98 -36.80
CA LEU A 462 -15.45 31.87 -36.18
C LEU A 462 -15.94 31.26 -34.86
N LYS A 463 -15.93 32.05 -33.78
CA LYS A 463 -16.57 31.66 -32.53
C LYS A 463 -18.09 31.80 -32.66
N VAL A 464 -18.81 30.69 -32.65
CA VAL A 464 -20.29 30.67 -32.70
C VAL A 464 -20.86 30.80 -31.30
N TYR A 465 -20.31 30.06 -30.36
CA TYR A 465 -20.69 30.09 -28.95
C TYR A 465 -19.52 29.61 -28.08
N ASP A 466 -19.68 29.66 -26.76
CA ASP A 466 -18.66 29.12 -25.85
C ASP A 466 -18.42 27.62 -26.11
N GLY A 467 -17.16 27.27 -26.36
CA GLY A 467 -16.75 25.92 -26.77
C GLY A 467 -17.23 25.47 -28.16
N VAL A 468 -17.82 26.34 -29.00
CA VAL A 468 -18.31 25.99 -30.34
C VAL A 468 -17.73 26.93 -31.41
N TYR A 469 -16.86 26.37 -32.26
CA TYR A 469 -16.16 27.09 -33.32
C TYR A 469 -16.53 26.55 -34.70
N ALA A 470 -16.87 27.45 -35.62
CA ALA A 470 -17.11 27.10 -37.02
C ALA A 470 -15.84 27.36 -37.84
N HIS A 471 -15.43 26.37 -38.62
CA HIS A 471 -14.30 26.48 -39.54
C HIS A 471 -14.79 26.47 -40.98
N LYS A 472 -14.39 27.48 -41.76
CA LYS A 472 -14.72 27.60 -43.17
C LYS A 472 -13.48 27.70 -44.03
N ASP A 473 -13.36 26.77 -44.98
CA ASP A 473 -12.26 26.78 -45.94
C ASP A 473 -12.47 27.86 -47.00
N ILE A 474 -11.41 28.64 -47.22
CA ILE A 474 -11.27 29.65 -48.27
C ILE A 474 -10.27 29.10 -49.29
N VAL A 475 -10.72 28.89 -50.52
CA VAL A 475 -9.86 28.39 -51.60
C VAL A 475 -9.26 29.56 -52.36
N GLU A 476 -7.94 29.61 -52.44
CA GLU A 476 -7.22 30.68 -53.12
C GLU A 476 -6.96 30.31 -54.59
N GLY A 477 -7.42 31.15 -55.52
CA GLY A 477 -7.24 31.02 -56.96
C GLY A 477 -6.21 31.98 -57.54
N GLY A 478 -5.70 31.67 -58.74
CA GLY A 478 -4.82 32.57 -59.50
C GLY A 478 -3.37 32.64 -59.02
N LYS A 479 -2.87 31.60 -58.33
CA LYS A 479 -1.47 31.51 -57.89
C LYS A 479 -0.54 30.99 -58.99
N GLU A 480 0.53 31.71 -59.28
CA GLU A 480 1.57 31.26 -60.20
C GLU A 480 2.48 30.22 -59.53
N HIS A 481 2.69 29.07 -60.18
CA HIS A 481 3.49 27.95 -59.66
C HIS A 481 4.98 28.05 -60.01
N LYS A 482 5.48 29.26 -60.26
CA LYS A 482 6.88 29.47 -60.69
C LYS A 482 7.87 29.43 -59.52
N ASP A 483 7.51 29.98 -58.35
CA ASP A 483 8.40 30.06 -57.17
C ASP A 483 7.69 29.66 -55.85
N ILE A 484 8.45 29.18 -54.86
CA ILE A 484 7.93 28.83 -53.53
C ILE A 484 7.36 30.06 -52.80
N THR A 485 7.95 31.24 -53.02
CA THR A 485 7.53 32.51 -52.44
C THR A 485 6.22 33.04 -53.04
N SER A 486 5.95 32.79 -54.33
CA SER A 486 4.67 33.17 -54.96
C SER A 486 3.49 32.32 -54.45
N LEU A 487 3.75 31.07 -54.05
CA LEU A 487 2.75 30.19 -53.43
C LEU A 487 2.40 30.60 -51.99
N LEU A 488 3.31 31.29 -51.29
CA LEU A 488 3.13 31.75 -49.90
C LEU A 488 2.37 33.08 -49.78
N ARG A 489 2.24 33.84 -50.88
CA ARG A 489 1.41 35.05 -50.96
C ARG A 489 -0.07 34.69 -51.12
N ILE A 490 -0.93 35.66 -50.81
CA ILE A 490 -2.38 35.53 -51.02
C ILE A 490 -2.70 35.39 -52.51
N GLY A 491 -3.67 34.54 -52.85
CA GLY A 491 -4.14 34.36 -54.23
C GLY A 491 -4.83 35.61 -54.79
N LYS A 492 -4.96 35.69 -56.13
CA LYS A 492 -5.66 36.80 -56.81
C LYS A 492 -7.18 36.77 -56.62
N THR A 493 -7.72 35.62 -56.25
CA THR A 493 -9.15 35.42 -55.98
C THR A 493 -9.30 34.48 -54.80
N LEU A 494 -10.32 34.70 -53.98
CA LEU A 494 -10.68 33.87 -52.85
C LEU A 494 -12.08 33.30 -53.09
N LYS A 495 -12.28 32.01 -52.84
CA LYS A 495 -13.58 31.34 -53.05
C LYS A 495 -14.06 30.69 -51.77
N ILE A 496 -15.31 30.96 -51.40
CA ILE A 496 -16.00 30.30 -50.28
C ILE A 496 -17.31 29.71 -50.80
N GLY A 497 -17.34 28.39 -51.01
CA GLY A 497 -18.47 27.75 -51.67
C GLY A 497 -18.59 28.22 -53.13
N GLU A 498 -19.72 28.80 -53.48
CA GLU A 498 -19.99 29.33 -54.83
C GLU A 498 -19.63 30.82 -54.97
N ASP A 499 -19.35 31.52 -53.86
CA ASP A 499 -19.08 32.96 -53.87
C ASP A 499 -17.57 33.23 -54.06
N THR A 500 -17.26 34.24 -54.89
CA THR A 500 -15.89 34.72 -55.20
C THR A 500 -15.66 36.10 -54.61
N PHE A 501 -14.47 36.29 -54.03
CA PHE A 501 -14.01 37.53 -53.37
C PHE A 501 -12.63 37.91 -53.92
N GLU A 502 -12.31 39.20 -53.91
CA GLU A 502 -11.06 39.78 -54.40
C GLU A 502 -9.96 39.75 -53.33
N ASP A 503 -10.29 40.10 -52.09
CA ASP A 503 -9.36 40.14 -50.96
C ASP A 503 -10.01 39.70 -49.62
N LEU A 504 -9.24 39.74 -48.54
CA LEU A 504 -9.72 39.33 -47.21
C LEU A 504 -10.71 40.34 -46.61
N ASP A 505 -10.58 41.63 -46.91
CA ASP A 505 -11.50 42.66 -46.40
C ASP A 505 -12.90 42.46 -47.02
N GLU A 506 -12.98 42.15 -48.31
CA GLU A 506 -14.24 41.80 -48.96
C GLU A 506 -14.84 40.50 -48.39
N VAL A 507 -14.02 39.50 -48.02
CA VAL A 507 -14.51 38.31 -47.30
C VAL A 507 -15.09 38.70 -45.94
N MET A 508 -14.46 39.61 -45.22
CA MET A 508 -14.98 40.07 -43.94
C MET A 508 -16.32 40.78 -44.13
N ASP A 509 -16.39 41.74 -45.05
CA ASP A 509 -17.57 42.59 -45.26
C ASP A 509 -18.76 41.85 -45.87
N ARG A 510 -18.53 40.98 -46.86
CA ARG A 510 -19.62 40.29 -47.59
C ARG A 510 -19.98 38.92 -47.03
N TYR A 511 -19.07 38.28 -46.29
CA TYR A 511 -19.31 36.94 -45.75
C TYR A 511 -19.39 36.93 -44.23
N VAL A 512 -18.38 37.46 -43.52
CA VAL A 512 -18.29 37.35 -42.06
C VAL A 512 -19.26 38.28 -41.35
N ASP A 513 -19.29 39.56 -41.70
CA ASP A 513 -20.09 40.56 -41.00
C ASP A 513 -21.61 40.30 -41.08
N PRO A 514 -22.18 39.91 -42.24
CA PRO A 514 -23.58 39.49 -42.31
C PRO A 514 -23.84 38.24 -41.47
N LEU A 515 -22.91 37.27 -41.49
CA LEU A 515 -23.01 36.03 -40.71
C LEU A 515 -22.99 36.30 -39.20
N VAL A 516 -22.11 37.20 -38.74
CA VAL A 516 -22.01 37.64 -37.34
C VAL A 516 -23.25 38.44 -36.93
N THR A 517 -23.79 39.26 -37.82
CA THR A 517 -25.04 40.00 -37.59
C THR A 517 -26.20 39.04 -37.34
N HIS A 518 -26.37 38.03 -38.19
CA HIS A 518 -27.39 36.99 -38.02
C HIS A 518 -27.13 36.10 -36.80
N LEU A 519 -25.87 35.75 -36.49
CA LEU A 519 -25.50 35.04 -35.27
C LEU A 519 -25.95 35.81 -34.03
N LYS A 520 -25.58 37.09 -33.92
CA LYS A 520 -25.94 37.95 -32.79
C LYS A 520 -27.46 38.09 -32.68
N ALA A 521 -28.16 38.27 -33.81
CA ALA A 521 -29.63 38.32 -33.83
C ALA A 521 -30.26 37.04 -33.22
N MET A 522 -29.73 35.85 -33.56
CA MET A 522 -30.22 34.58 -33.02
C MET A 522 -29.91 34.43 -31.52
N LEU A 523 -28.70 34.80 -31.08
CA LEU A 523 -28.32 34.75 -29.67
C LEU A 523 -29.15 35.72 -28.81
N SER A 524 -29.57 36.86 -29.38
CA SER A 524 -30.44 37.84 -28.72
C SER A 524 -31.94 37.52 -28.85
N TYR A 525 -32.32 36.46 -29.57
CA TYR A 525 -33.73 36.17 -29.82
C TYR A 525 -34.45 35.75 -28.53
N ARG A 526 -35.67 36.27 -28.31
CA ARG A 526 -36.47 36.05 -27.08
C ARG A 526 -36.73 34.58 -26.71
N LYS A 527 -36.65 33.67 -27.68
CA LYS A 527 -36.85 32.22 -27.49
C LYS A 527 -35.54 31.44 -27.58
N PHE A 528 -34.39 32.10 -27.49
CA PHE A 528 -33.09 31.45 -27.39
C PHE A 528 -32.82 31.00 -25.93
N ARG A 529 -32.39 29.76 -25.73
CA ARG A 529 -32.04 29.18 -24.42
C ARG A 529 -30.56 28.79 -24.42
N ARG A 530 -29.89 29.07 -23.30
CA ARG A 530 -28.49 28.69 -23.06
C ARG A 530 -28.46 27.37 -22.29
N GLY A 531 -27.55 26.48 -22.65
CA GLY A 531 -27.38 25.19 -21.98
C GLY A 531 -27.12 24.05 -22.96
N THR A 532 -26.84 22.87 -22.43
CA THR A 532 -26.71 21.65 -23.23
C THR A 532 -28.08 21.22 -23.79
N LYS A 533 -28.09 20.37 -24.83
CA LYS A 533 -29.32 19.84 -25.43
C LYS A 533 -30.27 19.24 -24.38
N ALA A 534 -29.73 18.49 -23.42
CA ALA A 534 -30.50 17.86 -22.34
C ALA A 534 -31.12 18.88 -21.37
N GLU A 535 -30.37 19.93 -20.98
CA GLU A 535 -30.87 20.99 -20.11
C GLU A 535 -31.99 21.79 -20.77
N VAL A 536 -31.84 22.09 -22.06
CA VAL A 536 -32.86 22.78 -22.85
C VAL A 536 -34.13 21.94 -22.98
N ASP A 537 -34.00 20.64 -23.21
CA ASP A 537 -35.15 19.72 -23.26
C ASP A 537 -35.94 19.69 -21.96
N GLU A 538 -35.24 19.67 -20.83
CA GLU A 538 -35.89 19.66 -19.52
C GLU A 538 -36.63 20.96 -19.24
N GLN A 539 -36.03 22.11 -19.57
CA GLN A 539 -36.69 23.40 -19.48
C GLN A 539 -37.96 23.47 -20.35
N LEU A 540 -37.91 22.90 -21.56
CA LEU A 540 -39.08 22.82 -22.45
C LEU A 540 -40.17 21.90 -21.90
N ARG A 541 -39.82 20.78 -21.26
CA ARG A 541 -40.79 19.88 -20.61
C ARG A 541 -41.51 20.57 -19.45
N ILE A 542 -40.80 21.38 -18.67
CA ILE A 542 -41.39 22.19 -17.59
C ILE A 542 -42.33 23.25 -18.17
N GLU A 543 -41.91 24.03 -19.18
CA GLU A 543 -42.78 25.03 -19.82
C GLU A 543 -44.02 24.38 -20.49
N LYS A 544 -43.90 23.13 -20.96
CA LYS A 544 -45.00 22.34 -21.51
C LYS A 544 -45.97 21.81 -20.44
N SER A 545 -45.49 21.47 -19.24
CA SER A 545 -46.35 21.02 -18.14
C SER A 545 -47.17 22.17 -17.56
N GLU A 546 -46.63 23.39 -17.56
CA GLU A 546 -47.34 24.62 -17.18
C GLU A 546 -48.42 25.01 -18.18
N TYR A 547 -48.17 24.80 -19.49
CA TYR A 547 -49.11 25.11 -20.57
C TYR A 547 -49.35 23.94 -21.53
N PRO A 548 -50.12 22.90 -21.12
CA PRO A 548 -50.26 21.66 -21.90
C PRO A 548 -50.83 21.84 -23.31
N MET A 549 -51.72 22.83 -23.50
CA MET A 549 -52.36 23.12 -24.79
C MET A 549 -51.50 23.96 -25.74
N ARG A 550 -50.36 24.50 -25.29
CA ARG A 550 -49.47 25.34 -26.10
C ARG A 550 -48.34 24.50 -26.70
N ILE A 551 -47.97 24.78 -27.95
CA ILE A 551 -46.73 24.26 -28.52
C ILE A 551 -45.59 25.13 -28.01
N VAL A 552 -44.69 24.50 -27.25
CA VAL A 552 -43.49 25.16 -26.71
C VAL A 552 -42.34 24.88 -27.68
N TYR A 553 -41.59 25.93 -28.02
CA TYR A 553 -40.40 25.84 -28.85
C TYR A 553 -39.33 26.81 -28.36
N CYS A 554 -38.06 26.49 -28.61
CA CYS A 554 -36.94 27.37 -28.37
C CYS A 554 -35.79 27.10 -29.37
N PHE A 555 -34.86 28.05 -29.47
CA PHE A 555 -33.60 27.88 -30.17
C PHE A 555 -32.47 27.62 -29.17
N GLY A 556 -31.51 26.80 -29.54
CA GLY A 556 -30.29 26.53 -28.79
C GLY A 556 -29.07 26.38 -29.70
N ILE A 557 -27.91 26.11 -29.11
CA ILE A 557 -26.66 25.87 -29.84
C ILE A 557 -26.53 24.39 -30.19
N SER A 558 -26.12 24.11 -31.43
CA SER A 558 -25.72 22.77 -31.83
C SER A 558 -24.22 22.57 -31.58
N HIS A 559 -23.89 21.70 -30.61
CA HIS A 559 -22.51 21.25 -30.39
C HIS A 559 -22.08 20.17 -31.40
N GLU A 560 -23.04 19.48 -32.02
CA GLU A 560 -22.80 18.43 -33.02
C GLU A 560 -22.41 19.02 -34.39
N HIS A 561 -22.97 20.18 -34.74
CA HIS A 561 -22.82 20.80 -36.06
C HIS A 561 -22.52 22.30 -35.92
N PRO A 562 -21.24 22.70 -35.82
CA PRO A 562 -20.85 24.10 -35.73
C PRO A 562 -21.36 24.93 -36.93
N GLY A 563 -21.95 26.09 -36.64
CA GLY A 563 -22.61 26.93 -37.66
C GLY A 563 -24.09 26.60 -37.89
N THR A 564 -24.68 25.74 -37.06
CA THR A 564 -26.13 25.50 -37.03
C THR A 564 -26.68 25.75 -35.63
N PHE A 565 -27.95 26.16 -35.58
CA PHE A 565 -28.73 26.24 -34.35
C PHE A 565 -29.69 25.06 -34.28
N ILE A 566 -30.01 24.62 -33.07
CA ILE A 566 -31.02 23.59 -32.84
C ILE A 566 -32.35 24.27 -32.47
N LEU A 567 -33.40 23.97 -33.23
CA LEU A 567 -34.78 24.32 -32.93
C LEU A 567 -35.42 23.13 -32.22
N THR A 568 -35.65 23.25 -30.93
CA THR A 568 -36.32 22.22 -30.13
C THR A 568 -37.78 22.62 -29.90
N TYR A 569 -38.71 21.69 -30.13
CA TYR A 569 -40.13 21.92 -29.89
C TYR A 569 -40.88 20.67 -29.39
N ILE A 570 -41.89 20.87 -28.54
CA ILE A 570 -42.76 19.80 -28.02
C ILE A 570 -44.19 20.03 -28.49
N ARG A 571 -44.70 19.10 -29.32
CA ARG A 571 -46.10 19.09 -29.78
C ARG A 571 -47.01 18.40 -28.76
N SER A 572 -46.83 17.09 -28.59
CA SER A 572 -47.62 16.24 -27.70
C SER A 572 -46.86 15.92 -26.40
N SER A 573 -45.84 15.07 -26.47
CA SER A 573 -45.08 14.58 -25.30
C SER A 573 -43.56 14.62 -25.50
N ASN A 574 -43.08 14.22 -26.69
CA ASN A 574 -41.65 14.13 -26.95
C ASN A 574 -41.06 15.41 -27.57
N PRO A 575 -39.86 15.85 -27.14
CA PRO A 575 -39.13 16.91 -27.80
C PRO A 575 -38.66 16.46 -29.18
N HIS A 576 -38.81 17.35 -30.15
CA HIS A 576 -38.33 17.20 -31.52
C HIS A 576 -37.23 18.24 -31.76
N HIS A 577 -36.23 17.88 -32.54
CA HIS A 577 -35.10 18.74 -32.85
C HIS A 577 -34.94 18.89 -34.37
N GLU A 578 -34.84 20.12 -34.83
CA GLU A 578 -34.48 20.44 -36.21
C GLU A 578 -33.32 21.42 -36.27
N TYR A 579 -32.53 21.38 -37.34
CA TYR A 579 -31.35 22.22 -37.48
C TYR A 579 -31.63 23.43 -38.39
N VAL A 580 -31.24 24.61 -37.92
CA VAL A 580 -31.28 25.86 -38.66
C VAL A 580 -29.85 26.25 -39.02
N GLY A 581 -29.52 26.24 -40.31
CA GLY A 581 -28.19 26.62 -40.78
C GLY A 581 -28.01 28.14 -40.80
N LEU A 582 -26.86 28.62 -40.34
CA LEU A 582 -26.49 30.03 -40.39
C LEU A 582 -25.71 30.33 -41.68
N TYR A 583 -26.15 31.34 -42.44
CA TYR A 583 -25.52 31.77 -43.69
C TYR A 583 -25.45 33.30 -43.77
N PRO A 584 -24.58 33.88 -44.62
CA PRO A 584 -24.52 35.34 -44.80
C PRO A 584 -25.82 35.95 -45.32
N LYS A 585 -26.65 35.16 -46.02
CA LYS A 585 -27.97 35.55 -46.54
C LYS A 585 -29.11 35.32 -45.53
N GLY A 586 -28.80 34.98 -44.29
CA GLY A 586 -29.77 34.69 -43.23
C GLY A 586 -29.79 33.21 -42.80
N PHE A 587 -30.97 32.72 -42.43
CA PHE A 587 -31.17 31.40 -41.84
C PHE A 587 -31.75 30.41 -42.84
N LYS A 588 -31.12 29.24 -42.95
CA LYS A 588 -31.62 28.14 -43.78
C LYS A 588 -32.38 27.13 -42.94
N PHE A 589 -33.65 26.92 -43.27
CA PHE A 589 -34.51 25.95 -42.60
C PHE A 589 -35.38 25.21 -43.62
N ARG A 590 -35.41 23.87 -43.55
CA ARG A 590 -36.15 22.99 -44.49
C ARG A 590 -35.98 23.37 -45.98
N LYS A 591 -34.72 23.58 -46.40
CA LYS A 591 -34.31 23.97 -47.78
C LYS A 591 -34.73 25.39 -48.22
N ARG A 592 -35.37 26.20 -47.37
CA ARG A 592 -35.69 27.60 -47.64
C ARG A 592 -34.72 28.53 -46.91
N MET A 593 -34.46 29.70 -47.50
CA MET A 593 -33.67 30.77 -46.90
C MET A 593 -34.61 31.84 -46.33
N PHE A 594 -34.30 32.33 -45.14
CA PHE A 594 -35.04 33.37 -44.44
C PHE A 594 -34.10 34.48 -44.00
N GLU A 595 -34.40 35.72 -44.36
CA GLU A 595 -33.60 36.89 -43.99
C GLU A 595 -33.68 37.18 -42.48
N ASP A 596 -34.88 37.00 -41.90
CA ASP A 596 -35.19 37.31 -40.50
C ASP A 596 -35.69 36.07 -39.74
N ILE A 597 -35.39 36.03 -38.44
CA ILE A 597 -35.81 34.96 -37.53
C ILE A 597 -37.33 34.90 -37.42
N ASP A 598 -38.02 36.04 -37.40
CA ASP A 598 -39.48 36.07 -37.27
C ASP A 598 -40.20 35.50 -38.50
N ARG A 599 -39.63 35.67 -39.71
CA ARG A 599 -40.15 35.02 -40.92
C ARG A 599 -39.95 33.50 -40.87
N LEU A 600 -38.80 33.05 -40.36
CA LEU A 600 -38.53 31.63 -40.12
C LEU A 600 -39.52 31.05 -39.11
N VAL A 601 -39.77 31.75 -38.00
CA VAL A 601 -40.71 31.32 -36.96
C VAL A 601 -42.15 31.30 -37.49
N ALA A 602 -42.57 32.30 -38.25
CA ALA A 602 -43.89 32.31 -38.88
C ALA A 602 -44.07 31.16 -39.87
N TYR A 603 -43.02 30.82 -40.63
CA TYR A 603 -43.01 29.65 -41.50
C TYR A 603 -43.09 28.35 -40.70
N PHE A 604 -42.25 28.19 -39.67
CA PHE A 604 -42.26 27.03 -38.77
C PHE A 604 -43.64 26.81 -38.13
N GLN A 605 -44.28 27.86 -37.64
CA GLN A 605 -45.60 27.77 -37.02
C GLN A 605 -46.71 27.34 -37.99
N ARG A 606 -46.63 27.75 -39.27
CA ARG A 606 -47.59 27.35 -40.31
C ARG A 606 -47.35 25.95 -40.85
N HIS A 607 -46.12 25.46 -40.76
CA HIS A 607 -45.66 24.19 -41.34
C HIS A 607 -45.27 23.16 -40.27
N ILE A 608 -45.86 23.29 -39.07
CA ILE A 608 -45.54 22.42 -37.94
C ILE A 608 -46.07 20.99 -38.10
N ASP A 609 -47.13 20.83 -38.90
CA ASP A 609 -47.78 19.56 -39.19
C ASP A 609 -47.26 18.89 -40.48
N ASP A 610 -46.38 19.57 -41.22
CA ASP A 610 -45.74 18.98 -42.40
C ASP A 610 -44.87 17.78 -41.97
N PRO A 611 -44.93 16.64 -42.69
CA PRO A 611 -44.12 15.47 -42.38
C PRO A 611 -42.63 15.80 -42.41
N LEU A 612 -41.89 15.27 -41.44
CA LEU A 612 -40.44 15.45 -41.31
C LEU A 612 -39.75 14.88 -42.56
N HIS A 613 -39.32 15.75 -43.46
CA HIS A 613 -38.35 15.35 -44.47
C HIS A 613 -36.98 15.32 -43.81
N GLU A 614 -36.49 14.12 -43.50
CA GLU A 614 -35.08 13.89 -43.20
C GLU A 614 -34.24 14.42 -44.37
N SER A 615 -33.73 15.62 -44.20
CA SER A 615 -32.62 16.14 -44.96
C SER A 615 -31.79 16.95 -44.00
N ALA A 616 -30.90 16.26 -43.30
CA ALA A 616 -29.75 16.92 -42.69
C ALA A 616 -29.13 17.85 -43.76
N PRO A 617 -28.88 19.13 -43.47
CA PRO A 617 -28.17 19.96 -44.41
C PRO A 617 -26.78 19.36 -44.62
N SER A 618 -26.55 18.74 -45.78
CA SER A 618 -25.21 18.41 -46.27
C SER A 618 -24.47 19.71 -46.54
N ILE A 619 -23.91 20.31 -45.49
CA ILE A 619 -22.73 21.16 -45.63
C ILE A 619 -21.56 20.17 -45.64
N ARG A 620 -20.97 19.95 -46.82
CA ARG A 620 -19.70 19.22 -46.92
C ARG A 620 -18.65 19.91 -46.05
N SER A 621 -17.86 19.09 -45.34
CA SER A 621 -16.84 19.41 -44.31
C SER A 621 -17.47 19.99 -43.03
N VAL A 622 -17.25 19.44 -41.83
CA VAL A 622 -15.95 19.37 -41.11
C VAL A 622 -15.96 18.20 -40.12
N ALA A 623 -14.79 17.59 -39.88
CA ALA A 623 -14.56 16.66 -38.77
C ALA A 623 -14.83 17.35 -37.42
N ALA A 624 -15.74 16.79 -36.62
CA ALA A 624 -15.86 17.16 -35.21
C ALA A 624 -14.71 16.50 -34.43
N MET A 625 -13.86 17.30 -33.79
CA MET A 625 -13.03 16.84 -32.67
C MET A 625 -13.61 17.45 -31.40
N VAL A 626 -14.17 16.60 -30.54
CA VAL A 626 -14.62 16.98 -29.19
C VAL A 626 -13.47 16.64 -28.23
N PRO A 627 -13.03 17.57 -27.36
CA PRO A 627 -12.13 17.21 -26.26
C PRO A 627 -12.90 16.36 -25.25
N MET A 628 -12.56 15.08 -25.11
CA MET A 628 -13.12 14.24 -24.05
C MET A 628 -12.64 14.72 -22.67
N ARG A 629 -13.59 14.96 -21.76
CA ARG A 629 -13.36 14.87 -20.30
C ARG A 629 -13.62 13.43 -19.85
N SER A 630 -12.82 12.98 -18.88
CA SER A 630 -12.64 11.62 -18.35
C SER A 630 -13.91 10.83 -18.00
N PRO A 631 -13.86 9.47 -17.99
CA PRO A 631 -15.03 8.63 -17.76
C PRO A 631 -15.23 8.29 -16.28
N ALA A 632 -16.50 8.19 -15.87
CA ALA A 632 -16.91 7.46 -14.70
C ALA A 632 -18.10 6.56 -15.05
N THR A 633 -18.00 5.32 -14.55
CA THR A 633 -19.08 4.35 -14.25
C THR A 633 -19.89 3.73 -15.40
N GLY A 634 -19.51 2.48 -15.74
CA GLY A 634 -20.34 1.29 -15.51
C GLY A 634 -21.60 1.09 -16.35
N GLY A 635 -21.61 0.03 -17.17
CA GLY A 635 -22.84 -0.55 -17.71
C GLY A 635 -22.64 -1.30 -19.02
N SER A 636 -22.21 -2.56 -18.95
CA SER A 636 -22.13 -3.46 -20.11
C SER A 636 -23.54 -3.94 -20.48
N SER A 637 -24.05 -3.48 -21.62
CA SER A 637 -25.15 -4.14 -22.36
C SER A 637 -24.64 -4.56 -23.72
N GLY A 638 -24.65 -5.87 -23.96
CA GLY A 638 -24.12 -6.48 -25.17
C GLY A 638 -24.91 -6.15 -26.44
N ALA A 639 -24.21 -6.18 -27.56
CA ALA A 639 -24.80 -6.40 -28.87
C ALA A 639 -23.79 -7.17 -29.73
N SER A 640 -24.12 -8.43 -29.93
CA SER A 640 -23.53 -9.34 -30.91
C SER A 640 -23.73 -8.82 -32.33
N VAL A 641 -22.66 -8.74 -33.11
CA VAL A 641 -22.73 -8.76 -34.57
C VAL A 641 -21.86 -9.89 -35.07
N GLY A 642 -22.53 -10.88 -35.67
CA GLY A 642 -21.92 -12.05 -36.24
C GLY A 642 -21.13 -11.73 -37.50
N SER A 643 -20.05 -12.49 -37.69
CA SER A 643 -19.43 -12.71 -38.99
C SER A 643 -18.93 -14.15 -38.95
N GLY A 644 -19.67 -15.04 -39.62
CA GLY A 644 -19.19 -16.39 -39.88
C GLY A 644 -18.11 -16.36 -40.96
N TRP A 645 -17.31 -17.44 -41.01
CA TRP A 645 -16.92 -18.18 -42.21
C TRP A 645 -15.98 -19.34 -41.80
N GLY A 646 -16.32 -20.56 -42.28
CA GLY A 646 -15.48 -21.77 -42.47
C GLY A 646 -14.79 -22.36 -41.23
N GLY A 647 -14.98 -23.60 -40.80
CA GLY A 647 -15.36 -24.83 -41.49
C GLY A 647 -14.18 -25.81 -41.53
N SER A 648 -14.11 -26.77 -40.59
CA SER A 648 -13.72 -28.18 -40.83
C SER A 648 -13.69 -29.01 -39.53
N ALA A 649 -14.05 -30.28 -39.68
CA ALA A 649 -14.44 -31.26 -38.68
C ALA A 649 -13.27 -31.95 -37.95
N ASN A 650 -13.47 -32.44 -36.71
CA ASN A 650 -13.62 -33.89 -36.45
C ASN A 650 -14.02 -34.24 -34.99
N SER A 651 -14.98 -35.17 -34.88
CA SER A 651 -15.14 -36.31 -33.94
C SER A 651 -15.18 -36.18 -32.40
N SER A 652 -16.33 -36.63 -31.85
CA SER A 652 -16.59 -37.50 -30.65
C SER A 652 -16.01 -37.10 -29.27
N GLU A 653 -16.69 -37.19 -28.12
CA GLU A 653 -17.86 -37.94 -27.63
C GLU A 653 -18.20 -37.44 -26.20
N GLY A 654 -19.46 -37.59 -25.73
CA GLY A 654 -19.77 -37.76 -24.29
C GLY A 654 -20.56 -36.65 -23.57
N GLY A 655 -21.88 -36.85 -23.39
CA GLY A 655 -22.74 -36.13 -22.43
C GLY A 655 -22.38 -36.45 -20.96
N TRP A 656 -22.97 -35.85 -19.91
CA TRP A 656 -24.40 -35.86 -19.59
C TRP A 656 -24.77 -34.77 -18.55
N ARG A 657 -25.94 -34.16 -18.80
CA ARG A 657 -27.00 -33.55 -17.95
C ARG A 657 -26.82 -33.31 -16.43
N GLY A 658 -27.39 -32.19 -15.99
CA GLY A 658 -28.07 -32.07 -14.69
C GLY A 658 -28.43 -30.64 -14.26
N GLN A 659 -29.66 -30.20 -14.56
CA GLN A 659 -30.26 -28.91 -14.14
C GLN A 659 -30.72 -28.91 -12.68
N SER A 660 -30.70 -27.73 -12.04
CA SER A 660 -31.53 -27.41 -10.86
C SER A 660 -31.75 -25.90 -10.71
N SER A 661 -33.02 -25.49 -10.72
CA SER A 661 -33.62 -24.37 -9.98
C SER A 661 -34.92 -24.95 -9.36
N ASP A 662 -35.45 -24.59 -8.20
CA ASP A 662 -35.69 -23.27 -7.60
C ASP A 662 -36.05 -23.43 -6.10
N ARG A 663 -35.75 -22.37 -5.31
CA ARG A 663 -36.56 -21.64 -4.29
C ARG A 663 -37.41 -22.42 -3.24
N ASP A 664 -37.64 -22.01 -1.98
CA ASP A 664 -37.63 -20.70 -1.29
C ASP A 664 -37.74 -20.94 0.26
N ARG A 665 -37.15 -20.02 1.08
CA ARG A 665 -37.57 -19.43 2.41
C ARG A 665 -38.07 -20.34 3.57
N SER A 666 -37.79 -20.15 4.87
CA SER A 666 -37.32 -19.02 5.71
C SER A 666 -36.99 -19.45 7.18
N SER A 667 -36.19 -18.60 7.87
CA SER A 667 -36.18 -18.24 9.33
C SER A 667 -35.53 -19.12 10.44
N THR A 668 -34.25 -18.80 10.74
CA THR A 668 -33.54 -18.53 12.05
C THR A 668 -33.41 -19.60 13.17
N PRO A 669 -32.41 -19.49 14.10
CA PRO A 669 -30.99 -19.13 13.96
C PRO A 669 -30.04 -20.14 14.69
N GLY A 670 -28.92 -20.55 14.09
CA GLY A 670 -27.98 -21.50 14.71
C GLY A 670 -26.51 -21.20 14.39
N SER A 671 -25.73 -21.00 15.45
CA SER A 671 -24.25 -21.01 15.57
C SER A 671 -23.41 -20.41 14.44
N ARG A 672 -22.96 -19.17 14.62
CA ARG A 672 -21.80 -18.62 13.90
C ARG A 672 -20.50 -19.17 14.49
N THR A 673 -19.93 -20.18 13.86
CA THR A 673 -18.48 -20.36 13.79
C THR A 673 -17.96 -19.43 12.68
N GLY A 674 -17.66 -18.19 13.07
CA GLY A 674 -17.10 -17.18 12.18
C GLY A 674 -15.57 -17.26 12.19
N ARG A 675 -15.00 -17.57 11.01
CA ARG A 675 -13.60 -17.35 10.65
C ARG A 675 -13.06 -16.03 11.23
N LEU A 676 -12.02 -16.11 12.05
CA LEU A 676 -11.21 -14.97 12.47
C LEU A 676 -10.43 -14.45 11.25
N SER A 677 -10.82 -13.27 10.78
CA SER A 677 -10.23 -12.55 9.66
C SER A 677 -9.08 -11.63 10.11
N LYS A 678 -7.93 -11.74 9.44
CA LYS A 678 -7.02 -10.64 9.03
C LYS A 678 -6.58 -9.58 10.07
N THR A 679 -6.33 -9.97 11.32
CA THR A 679 -5.60 -9.14 12.32
C THR A 679 -4.33 -9.81 12.86
N TRP A 680 -3.96 -10.96 12.30
CA TRP A 680 -2.87 -11.83 12.80
C TRP A 680 -1.48 -11.56 12.19
N MET A 681 -1.25 -10.39 11.58
CA MET A 681 0.00 -10.09 10.87
C MET A 681 0.80 -8.90 11.42
N GLN A 682 0.53 -8.44 12.64
CA GLN A 682 1.11 -7.19 13.18
C GLN A 682 1.86 -7.29 14.52
N LEU A 683 2.32 -8.48 14.93
CA LEU A 683 3.02 -8.64 16.22
C LEU A 683 4.10 -9.71 16.19
N ASN A 684 4.68 -9.98 15.00
CA ASN A 684 5.61 -11.10 14.84
C ASN A 684 6.93 -10.91 15.59
N PHE A 685 7.42 -9.70 15.87
CA PHE A 685 8.76 -9.53 16.46
C PHE A 685 8.84 -9.95 17.95
N LEU A 686 7.88 -9.51 18.77
CA LEU A 686 7.77 -9.93 20.18
C LEU A 686 7.27 -11.38 20.32
N LEU A 687 6.40 -11.84 19.42
CA LEU A 687 5.94 -13.23 19.41
C LEU A 687 7.02 -14.20 18.89
N LEU A 688 7.92 -13.81 17.99
CA LEU A 688 9.00 -14.66 17.48
C LEU A 688 10.14 -14.85 18.50
N GLN A 689 10.30 -13.93 19.46
CA GLN A 689 11.25 -14.12 20.56
C GLN A 689 10.71 -15.00 21.70
N PHE A 690 9.39 -15.17 21.79
CA PHE A 690 8.73 -15.87 22.90
C PHE A 690 7.80 -17.02 22.47
N ARG A 691 7.81 -17.40 21.18
CA ARG A 691 7.24 -18.65 20.67
C ARG A 691 8.32 -19.51 20.05
#